data_AF-A0A2A5DZJ2-F1
#
_entry.id   AF-A0A2A5DZJ2-F1
#
_cell.length_a   1.000
_cell.length_b   1.000
_cell.length_c   1.000
_cell.angle_alpha   90.00
_cell.angle_beta   90.00
_cell.angle_gamma   90.00
#
_symmetry.space_group_name_H-M   'P 1'
#
loop_
_entity.id
_entity.type
_entity.pdbx_description
1 polymer ?
#
loop_
_entity_poly.entity_id
_entity_poly.type
_entity_poly.pdbx_seq_one_letter_code
_entity_poly.pdbx_strand_id
1 'polypeptide(L)'
;MEAEMTAVERAEKEEATEAVAAPPSGGEILLKGRYGLLLDMPLPAYDSPTAKAYAIKDRVNPALSLFAHVCAEGLPLYWSFLEQQRRQNIVGVLQLVEEGVVTLPSVENACPVFIYVQPGVPLRFSITEPMTGKAIETTVLAPVVETLRRLEAQDLTHRGIRPDNLFVSKDKERSGIVLGDGVSSPAAYNQPVLFEPIESALANPAGRGGGAVADDIYALGVTALTLFLGELPVKETDPEAILTGKIEKGSYDFLTGKLASARLSLRMKEFLKGTLHDKADKRWGLKQLEGWLNSYQAQNMPSVPSSEQHVFTFLKEQYTTGRSLARAFLKHPQEASKALREPRFESWAVRSLADQKIARIVTEEVTKNRVSPVPAEQLVARIAILLDPAAPVRYKGFSALIDGFGGLLASQYADEQMRRDFSDVIRLHLPQLWLSARGLEVAKNRKTLKRFQRLQHFLNRRGFGFGLARYLYELMPGLRCQSALVLPGYCAKVSDLLPALEATAGKLEKFVEPMDEHIAAFIASRFSAKVEPFLFSLASPAGSAERVLAILGLLASLQDRFGLARLTKLTGWAWKLLPPVFASYHNLALRKQLEQDAEKIAAKGNLIEIYNLVGSPAKRQADRRAHAIARNQFMRSLGETAQIDRKLKGLSITSLVFGHLFAARVSLLIALVAISVALSKYI
;
A
#
# COMPACT_ATOMS: atom_id res chain seq x y z
N MET A 1 26.75 -32.25 -13.30
CA MET A 1 26.73 -32.31 -11.83
C MET A 1 27.30 -30.98 -11.38
N GLU A 2 26.44 -30.19 -10.76
CA GLU A 2 26.62 -28.78 -10.36
C GLU A 2 26.74 -27.70 -11.46
N ALA A 3 26.13 -26.56 -11.13
CA ALA A 3 26.15 -25.25 -11.77
C ALA A 3 25.26 -25.02 -13.01
N GLU A 4 23.99 -24.68 -12.77
CA GLU A 4 23.35 -23.45 -13.29
C GLU A 4 21.99 -23.26 -12.61
N MET A 5 22.01 -22.64 -11.43
CA MET A 5 20.82 -22.26 -10.68
C MET A 5 20.55 -20.78 -10.99
N THR A 6 19.37 -20.48 -11.49
CA THR A 6 19.06 -19.14 -12.03
C THR A 6 18.80 -18.13 -10.90
N ALA A 7 19.02 -16.84 -11.17
CA ALA A 7 18.89 -15.76 -10.19
C ALA A 7 17.48 -15.65 -9.55
N VAL A 8 16.46 -16.25 -10.18
CA VAL A 8 15.09 -16.34 -9.67
C VAL A 8 14.97 -17.42 -8.59
N GLU A 9 15.64 -18.56 -8.75
CA GLU A 9 15.69 -19.63 -7.73
C GLU A 9 16.50 -19.24 -6.49
N ARG A 10 17.46 -18.32 -6.63
CA ARG A 10 18.15 -17.70 -5.48
C ARG A 10 17.22 -16.76 -4.70
N ALA A 11 16.40 -15.96 -5.38
CA ALA A 11 15.42 -15.09 -4.73
C ALA A 11 14.31 -15.87 -4.01
N GLU A 12 13.82 -16.98 -4.60
CA GLU A 12 12.78 -17.81 -3.99
C GLU A 12 13.27 -18.67 -2.80
N LYS A 13 14.56 -19.03 -2.76
CA LYS A 13 15.16 -19.70 -1.60
C LYS A 13 15.60 -18.73 -0.51
N GLU A 14 15.95 -17.49 -0.85
CA GLU A 14 16.27 -16.45 0.14
C GLU A 14 15.01 -15.83 0.76
N GLU A 15 13.87 -15.76 0.07
CA GLU A 15 12.58 -15.32 0.65
C GLU A 15 11.88 -16.37 1.54
N ALA A 16 12.27 -17.65 1.48
CA ALA A 16 11.68 -18.72 2.29
C ALA A 16 12.47 -19.06 3.57
N THR A 17 13.53 -18.31 3.87
CA THR A 17 14.37 -18.54 5.06
C THR A 17 14.78 -17.24 5.77
N GLU A 18 13.85 -16.29 5.93
CA GLU A 18 13.93 -15.43 7.12
C GLU A 18 13.62 -16.30 8.34
N ALA A 19 14.68 -16.84 8.93
CA ALA A 19 14.61 -17.52 10.21
C ALA A 19 13.93 -16.57 11.21
N VAL A 20 12.71 -16.92 11.61
CA VAL A 20 12.06 -16.30 12.76
C VAL A 20 13.05 -16.41 13.92
N ALA A 21 13.54 -15.25 14.36
CA ALA A 21 14.54 -15.15 15.42
C ALA A 21 14.08 -16.00 16.63
N ALA A 22 15.01 -16.77 17.19
CA ALA A 22 14.79 -17.51 18.43
C ALA A 22 14.20 -16.57 19.51
N PRO A 23 13.33 -17.07 20.41
CA PRO A 23 12.69 -16.23 21.42
C PRO A 23 13.76 -15.50 22.24
N PRO A 24 13.65 -14.17 22.39
CA PRO A 24 14.62 -13.41 23.17
C PRO A 24 14.58 -13.87 24.63
N SER A 25 15.76 -14.09 25.21
CA SER A 25 15.93 -14.48 26.60
C SER A 25 15.41 -13.38 27.55
N GLY A 26 14.28 -13.66 28.21
CA GLY A 26 13.87 -13.11 29.51
C GLY A 26 13.37 -11.66 29.55
N GLY A 27 12.06 -11.46 29.37
CA GLY A 27 11.40 -10.19 29.70
C GLY A 27 9.88 -10.22 29.52
N GLU A 28 9.15 -9.69 30.52
CA GLU A 28 7.72 -9.35 30.38
C GLU A 28 7.60 -7.98 29.73
N ILE A 29 6.94 -7.88 28.57
CA ILE A 29 6.59 -6.59 27.97
C ILE A 29 5.17 -6.22 28.39
N LEU A 30 5.02 -5.10 29.08
CA LEU A 30 3.72 -4.65 29.56
C LEU A 30 2.98 -3.82 28.49
N LEU A 31 1.90 -4.38 27.95
CA LEU A 31 1.02 -3.71 27.02
C LEU A 31 -0.11 -2.97 27.75
N LYS A 32 -0.24 -1.66 27.47
CA LYS A 32 -1.24 -0.75 28.05
C LYS A 32 -1.37 -0.82 29.58
N GLY A 33 -0.26 -1.11 30.28
CA GLY A 33 -0.24 -1.19 31.74
C GLY A 33 -0.95 -2.41 32.36
N ARG A 34 -1.54 -3.31 31.55
CA ARG A 34 -2.38 -4.42 32.04
C ARG A 34 -1.89 -5.81 31.61
N TYR A 35 -1.52 -5.97 30.35
CA TYR A 35 -1.25 -7.29 29.78
C TYR A 35 0.26 -7.52 29.68
N GLY A 36 0.78 -8.46 30.46
CA GLY A 36 2.18 -8.86 30.40
C GLY A 36 2.42 -9.91 29.32
N LEU A 37 3.13 -9.56 28.26
CA LEU A 37 3.59 -10.46 27.20
C LEU A 37 4.84 -11.20 27.67
N LEU A 38 4.75 -12.53 27.79
CA LEU A 38 5.82 -13.40 28.29
C LEU A 38 6.61 -14.02 27.13
N LEU A 39 7.73 -13.40 26.74
CA LEU A 39 8.52 -13.82 25.57
C LEU A 39 9.23 -15.17 25.76
N ASP A 40 9.41 -15.59 27.01
CA ASP A 40 9.98 -16.87 27.43
C ASP A 40 8.98 -18.02 27.46
N MET A 41 7.68 -17.73 27.28
CA MET A 41 6.60 -18.72 27.26
C MET A 41 5.90 -18.76 25.89
N PRO A 42 6.56 -19.23 24.82
CA PRO A 42 5.93 -19.39 23.52
C PRO A 42 4.86 -20.49 23.57
N LEU A 43 3.84 -20.36 22.72
CA LEU A 43 2.72 -21.30 22.60
C LEU A 43 2.57 -21.79 21.14
N PRO A 44 3.47 -22.67 20.64
CA PRO A 44 3.52 -23.07 19.22
C PRO A 44 2.24 -23.72 18.68
N ALA A 45 1.38 -24.24 19.57
CA ALA A 45 0.07 -24.76 19.20
C ALA A 45 -0.86 -23.70 18.60
N TYR A 46 -0.65 -22.42 18.92
CA TYR A 46 -1.43 -21.28 18.45
C TYR A 46 -0.67 -20.42 17.42
N ASP A 47 0.52 -20.82 16.98
CA ASP A 47 1.27 -20.09 15.95
C ASP A 47 0.47 -19.99 14.65
N SER A 48 0.59 -18.86 13.96
CA SER A 48 0.23 -18.73 12.55
C SER A 48 1.51 -18.57 11.72
N PRO A 49 1.47 -18.79 10.39
CA PRO A 49 2.67 -18.63 9.56
C PRO A 49 3.32 -17.24 9.64
N THR A 50 2.53 -16.21 9.93
CA THR A 50 2.97 -14.80 10.01
C THR A 50 2.85 -14.20 11.41
N ALA A 51 2.57 -15.01 12.43
CA ALA A 51 2.55 -14.54 13.81
C ALA A 51 2.94 -15.64 14.81
N LYS A 52 3.81 -15.29 15.74
CA LYS A 52 4.22 -16.17 16.84
C LYS A 52 3.33 -15.96 18.05
N ALA A 53 2.94 -17.07 18.68
CA ALA A 53 2.06 -17.06 19.83
C ALA A 53 2.85 -17.10 21.14
N TYR A 54 2.48 -16.25 22.09
CA TYR A 54 3.09 -16.16 23.43
C TYR A 54 2.03 -16.09 24.52
N ALA A 55 2.37 -16.57 25.72
CA ALA A 55 1.48 -16.46 26.87
C ALA A 55 1.29 -15.00 27.32
N ILE A 56 0.09 -14.68 27.78
CA ILE A 56 -0.27 -13.37 28.33
C ILE A 56 -0.70 -13.49 29.78
N LYS A 57 -0.11 -12.66 30.63
CA LYS A 57 -0.51 -12.46 32.02
C LYS A 57 -1.41 -11.23 32.13
N ASP A 58 -2.71 -11.43 32.30
CA ASP A 58 -3.64 -10.34 32.62
C ASP A 58 -3.55 -9.99 34.11
N ARG A 59 -3.06 -8.78 34.42
CA ARG A 59 -2.89 -8.31 35.81
C ARG A 59 -4.22 -8.00 36.51
N VAL A 60 -5.32 -7.85 35.77
CA VAL A 60 -6.66 -7.56 36.32
C VAL A 60 -7.48 -8.83 36.43
N ASN A 61 -7.42 -9.72 35.44
CA ASN A 61 -8.15 -11.01 35.46
C ASN A 61 -7.22 -12.21 35.17
N PRO A 62 -6.44 -12.68 36.16
CA PRO A 62 -5.49 -13.76 35.97
C PRO A 62 -6.11 -15.12 35.61
N ALA A 63 -7.41 -15.30 35.83
CA ALA A 63 -8.11 -16.56 35.53
C ALA A 63 -8.39 -16.75 34.03
N LEU A 64 -8.37 -15.67 33.25
CA LEU A 64 -8.64 -15.73 31.83
C LEU A 64 -7.42 -16.27 31.07
N SER A 65 -7.59 -17.39 30.37
CA SER A 65 -6.54 -17.96 29.52
C SER A 65 -6.41 -17.16 28.23
N LEU A 66 -5.36 -16.34 28.15
CA LEU A 66 -5.06 -15.49 27.01
C LEU A 66 -3.78 -15.94 26.30
N PHE A 67 -3.64 -15.53 25.05
CA PHE A 67 -2.38 -15.57 24.32
C PHE A 67 -2.27 -14.35 23.41
N ALA A 68 -1.06 -14.03 22.99
CA ALA A 68 -0.79 -12.95 22.05
C ALA A 68 -0.18 -13.48 20.77
N HIS A 69 -0.68 -12.99 19.63
CA HIS A 69 0.01 -13.05 18.35
C HIS A 69 0.90 -11.84 18.19
N VAL A 70 2.21 -12.08 18.10
CA VAL A 70 3.20 -11.08 17.69
C VAL A 70 3.44 -11.27 16.20
N CYS A 71 3.04 -10.28 15.41
CA CYS A 71 3.04 -10.37 13.95
C CYS A 71 4.44 -10.18 13.37
N ALA A 72 4.72 -10.85 12.26
CA ALA A 72 5.93 -10.64 11.48
C ALA A 72 6.02 -9.20 10.95
N GLU A 73 7.25 -8.73 10.75
CA GLU A 73 7.49 -7.40 10.19
C GLU A 73 7.14 -7.34 8.69
N GLY A 74 6.93 -6.13 8.18
CA GLY A 74 6.80 -5.87 6.74
C GLY A 74 5.46 -6.26 6.12
N LEU A 75 4.67 -7.15 6.73
CA LEU A 75 3.39 -7.58 6.17
C LEU A 75 2.21 -6.67 6.56
N PRO A 76 1.31 -6.33 5.61
CA PRO A 76 0.08 -5.64 5.94
C PRO A 76 -0.89 -6.56 6.67
N LEU A 77 -1.72 -5.99 7.54
CA LEU A 77 -2.81 -6.70 8.22
C LEU A 77 -4.05 -6.82 7.33
N TYR A 78 -4.91 -7.80 7.59
CA TYR A 78 -6.25 -7.84 7.00
C TYR A 78 -7.17 -6.81 7.69
N TRP A 79 -7.01 -5.56 7.25
CA TRP A 79 -7.57 -4.39 7.93
C TRP A 79 -9.09 -4.42 8.13
N SER A 80 -9.86 -4.84 7.12
CA SER A 80 -11.33 -4.86 7.23
C SER A 80 -11.81 -5.86 8.28
N PHE A 81 -11.14 -7.01 8.39
CA PHE A 81 -11.45 -8.01 9.41
C PHE A 81 -11.13 -7.48 10.81
N LEU A 82 -9.95 -6.87 10.98
CA LEU A 82 -9.55 -6.23 12.24
C LEU A 82 -10.48 -5.09 12.65
N GLU A 83 -10.85 -4.19 11.73
CA GLU A 83 -11.80 -3.10 12.01
C GLU A 83 -13.13 -3.63 12.53
N GLN A 84 -13.62 -4.74 11.96
CA GLN A 84 -14.89 -5.30 12.39
C GLN A 84 -14.78 -5.96 13.76
N GLN A 85 -13.69 -6.69 14.04
CA GLN A 85 -13.43 -7.24 15.38
C GLN A 85 -13.33 -6.14 16.46
N ARG A 86 -12.81 -4.95 16.13
CA ARG A 86 -12.79 -3.80 17.05
C ARG A 86 -14.17 -3.25 17.37
N ARG A 87 -15.10 -3.32 16.41
CA ARG A 87 -16.46 -2.77 16.56
C ARG A 87 -17.36 -3.71 17.34
N GLN A 88 -17.20 -5.01 17.15
CA GLN A 88 -18.05 -6.01 17.80
C GLN A 88 -17.36 -7.37 17.91
N ASN A 89 -17.77 -8.14 18.91
CA ASN A 89 -17.36 -9.52 19.04
C ASN A 89 -18.08 -10.38 17.98
N ILE A 90 -17.31 -11.07 17.14
CA ILE A 90 -17.83 -11.99 16.13
C ILE A 90 -17.77 -13.40 16.71
N VAL A 91 -18.92 -13.99 17.01
CA VAL A 91 -18.96 -15.34 17.58
C VAL A 91 -18.55 -16.36 16.53
N GLY A 92 -17.59 -17.22 16.89
CA GLY A 92 -17.07 -18.30 16.05
C GLY A 92 -15.69 -18.03 15.45
N VAL A 93 -15.11 -16.85 15.66
CA VAL A 93 -13.71 -16.54 15.33
C VAL A 93 -12.93 -16.25 16.62
N LEU A 94 -11.60 -16.14 16.54
CA LEU A 94 -10.78 -15.71 17.68
C LEU A 94 -11.31 -14.41 18.29
N GLN A 95 -11.61 -14.45 19.59
CA GLN A 95 -12.11 -13.29 20.33
C GLN A 95 -10.95 -12.35 20.64
N LEU A 96 -10.87 -11.23 19.92
CA LEU A 96 -9.91 -10.15 20.18
C LEU A 96 -10.23 -9.49 21.53
N VAL A 97 -9.25 -9.50 22.43
CA VAL A 97 -9.33 -8.88 23.76
C VAL A 97 -8.70 -7.50 23.75
N GLU A 98 -7.52 -7.39 23.13
CA GLU A 98 -6.78 -6.13 23.06
C GLU A 98 -5.78 -6.16 21.89
N GLU A 99 -5.41 -4.98 21.40
CA GLU A 99 -4.38 -4.80 20.41
C GLU A 99 -3.35 -3.75 20.84
N GLY A 100 -2.16 -3.83 20.26
CA GLY A 100 -1.14 -2.82 20.44
C GLY A 100 0.06 -3.03 19.53
N VAL A 101 1.13 -2.33 19.86
CA VAL A 101 2.40 -2.44 19.16
C VAL A 101 3.48 -2.58 20.23
N VAL A 102 4.42 -3.50 20.02
CA VAL A 102 5.57 -3.71 20.89
C VAL A 102 6.86 -3.68 20.09
N THR A 103 7.94 -3.16 20.68
CA THR A 103 9.28 -3.33 20.12
C THR A 103 9.92 -4.51 20.82
N LEU A 104 10.20 -5.57 20.08
CA LEU A 104 10.92 -6.73 20.62
C LEU A 104 12.40 -6.38 20.80
N PRO A 105 13.11 -6.98 21.78
CA PRO A 105 14.54 -6.71 21.98
C PRO A 105 15.42 -7.02 20.76
N SER A 106 15.00 -7.98 19.94
CA SER A 106 15.74 -8.49 18.78
C SER A 106 15.40 -7.79 17.46
N VAL A 107 14.47 -6.82 17.46
CA VAL A 107 13.97 -6.23 16.23
C VAL A 107 13.90 -4.71 16.33
N GLU A 108 14.33 -4.02 15.28
CA GLU A 108 14.39 -2.55 15.27
C GLU A 108 13.00 -1.90 15.18
N ASN A 109 12.07 -2.50 14.42
CA ASN A 109 10.74 -1.93 14.25
C ASN A 109 9.78 -2.47 15.30
N ALA A 110 8.81 -1.63 15.65
CA ALA A 110 7.71 -2.05 16.47
C ALA A 110 6.75 -2.93 15.65
N CYS A 111 6.31 -4.04 16.23
CA CYS A 111 5.47 -5.06 15.62
C CYS A 111 4.03 -4.99 16.20
N PRO A 112 2.99 -5.23 15.39
CA PRO A 112 1.63 -5.41 15.88
C PRO A 112 1.50 -6.62 16.81
N VAL A 113 0.72 -6.44 17.86
CA VAL A 113 0.35 -7.51 18.78
C VAL A 113 -1.16 -7.56 18.96
N PHE A 114 -1.73 -8.76 18.85
CA PHE A 114 -3.14 -9.04 19.08
C PHE A 114 -3.29 -10.05 20.21
N ILE A 115 -4.05 -9.69 21.25
CA ILE A 115 -4.33 -10.54 22.40
C ILE A 115 -5.69 -11.19 22.20
N TYR A 116 -5.72 -12.51 22.27
CA TYR A 116 -6.92 -13.33 22.07
C TYR A 116 -7.22 -14.21 23.29
N VAL A 117 -8.49 -14.56 23.45
CA VAL A 117 -8.88 -15.68 24.33
C VAL A 117 -8.41 -16.99 23.70
N GLN A 118 -7.80 -17.89 24.48
CA GLN A 118 -7.37 -19.20 23.97
C GLN A 118 -8.60 -20.02 23.51
N PRO A 119 -8.68 -20.41 22.23
CA PRO A 119 -9.87 -21.01 21.64
C PRO A 119 -10.08 -22.48 22.02
N GLY A 120 -9.04 -23.18 22.49
CA GLY A 120 -9.08 -24.62 22.79
C GLY A 120 -7.96 -25.37 22.08
N VAL A 121 -8.23 -26.56 21.53
CA VAL A 121 -7.22 -27.40 20.87
C VAL A 121 -7.30 -27.21 19.36
N PRO A 122 -6.17 -27.03 18.64
CA PRO A 122 -6.16 -27.02 17.18
C PRO A 122 -6.80 -28.29 16.59
N LEU A 123 -7.70 -28.11 15.63
CA LEU A 123 -8.42 -29.21 14.97
C LEU A 123 -7.46 -30.19 14.29
N ARG A 124 -6.33 -29.71 13.74
CA ARG A 124 -5.28 -30.56 13.16
C ARG A 124 -4.79 -31.65 14.12
N PHE A 125 -4.75 -31.39 15.43
CA PHE A 125 -4.31 -32.38 16.42
C PHE A 125 -5.40 -33.38 16.78
N SER A 126 -6.65 -33.10 16.40
CA SER A 126 -7.77 -34.03 16.48
C SER A 126 -7.89 -34.94 15.24
N ILE A 127 -7.07 -34.72 14.20
CA ILE A 127 -7.01 -35.56 12.99
C ILE A 127 -6.06 -36.74 13.22
N THR A 128 -6.27 -37.51 14.27
CA THR A 128 -5.52 -38.74 14.49
C THR A 128 -6.15 -39.93 13.77
N GLU A 129 -7.45 -39.83 13.45
CA GLU A 129 -8.21 -40.85 12.72
C GLU A 129 -9.15 -40.22 11.68
N PRO A 130 -9.41 -40.90 10.55
CA PRO A 130 -10.41 -40.48 9.56
C PRO A 130 -11.81 -40.29 10.18
N MET A 131 -12.44 -39.14 9.95
CA MET A 131 -13.79 -38.87 10.46
C MET A 131 -14.87 -39.36 9.49
N THR A 132 -16.00 -39.86 10.02
CA THR A 132 -17.16 -40.17 9.18
C THR A 132 -17.81 -38.91 8.63
N GLY A 133 -18.44 -39.00 7.46
CA GLY A 133 -19.13 -37.85 6.86
C GLY A 133 -20.20 -37.24 7.76
N LYS A 134 -20.91 -38.06 8.56
CA LYS A 134 -21.93 -37.55 9.49
C LYS A 134 -21.30 -36.81 10.68
N ALA A 135 -20.18 -37.30 11.20
CA ALA A 135 -19.43 -36.61 12.26
C ALA A 135 -18.90 -35.26 11.75
N ILE A 136 -18.35 -35.20 10.54
CA ILE A 136 -17.87 -33.95 9.92
C ILE A 136 -19.02 -32.94 9.77
N GLU A 137 -20.19 -33.41 9.31
CA GLU A 137 -21.39 -32.57 9.15
C GLU A 137 -21.80 -31.89 10.47
N THR A 138 -21.89 -32.66 11.56
CA THR A 138 -22.39 -32.15 12.84
C THR A 138 -21.34 -31.38 13.64
N THR A 139 -20.08 -31.84 13.63
CA THR A 139 -19.03 -31.27 14.50
C THR A 139 -18.29 -30.11 13.85
N VAL A 140 -18.18 -30.07 12.52
CA VAL A 140 -17.39 -29.05 11.80
C VAL A 140 -18.24 -28.21 10.86
N LEU A 141 -18.98 -28.83 9.93
CA LEU A 141 -19.68 -28.07 8.89
C LEU A 141 -20.75 -27.14 9.49
N ALA A 142 -21.67 -27.66 10.32
CA ALA A 142 -22.75 -26.85 10.87
C ALA A 142 -22.24 -25.65 11.71
N PRO A 143 -21.29 -25.81 12.66
CA PRO A 143 -20.73 -24.67 13.40
C PRO A 143 -19.99 -23.65 12.52
N VAL A 144 -19.21 -24.12 11.53
CA VAL A 144 -18.46 -23.21 10.65
C VAL A 144 -19.40 -22.43 9.73
N VAL A 145 -20.44 -23.08 9.19
CA VAL A 145 -21.46 -22.42 8.34
C VAL A 145 -22.19 -21.31 9.09
N GLU A 146 -22.53 -21.52 10.36
CA GLU A 146 -23.11 -20.48 11.21
C GLU A 146 -22.16 -19.28 11.38
N THR A 147 -20.85 -19.52 11.51
CA THR A 147 -19.87 -18.43 11.55
C THR A 147 -19.74 -17.72 10.20
N LEU A 148 -19.73 -18.47 9.08
CA LEU A 148 -19.71 -17.89 7.74
C LEU A 148 -20.92 -17.00 7.48
N ARG A 149 -22.11 -17.41 7.95
CA ARG A 149 -23.33 -16.59 7.89
C ARG A 149 -23.16 -15.24 8.58
N ARG A 150 -22.51 -15.24 9.75
CA ARG A 150 -22.25 -14.00 10.52
C ARG A 150 -21.23 -13.10 9.84
N LEU A 151 -20.21 -13.69 9.21
CA LEU A 151 -19.20 -12.96 8.44
C LEU A 151 -19.80 -12.38 7.16
N GLU A 152 -20.56 -13.16 6.40
CA GLU A 152 -21.21 -12.70 5.16
C GLU A 152 -22.22 -11.57 5.44
N ALA A 153 -22.97 -11.65 6.55
CA ALA A 153 -23.87 -10.57 6.99
C ALA A 153 -23.16 -9.23 7.28
N GLN A 154 -21.82 -9.25 7.36
CA GLN A 154 -20.96 -8.08 7.61
C GLN A 154 -20.06 -7.77 6.39
N ASP A 155 -20.35 -8.35 5.22
CA ASP A 155 -19.53 -8.25 4.01
C ASP A 155 -18.07 -8.68 4.26
N LEU A 156 -17.86 -9.70 5.12
CA LEU A 156 -16.57 -10.26 5.46
C LEU A 156 -16.44 -11.73 5.08
N THR A 157 -15.20 -12.12 4.91
CA THR A 157 -14.73 -13.47 4.65
C THR A 157 -13.58 -13.76 5.59
N HIS A 158 -13.38 -15.00 6.00
CA HIS A 158 -12.28 -15.38 6.87
C HIS A 158 -10.96 -15.57 6.10
N ARG A 159 -11.01 -16.18 4.92
CA ARG A 159 -9.86 -16.41 4.02
C ARG A 159 -8.70 -17.18 4.66
N GLY A 160 -9.04 -18.08 5.58
CA GLY A 160 -8.06 -18.83 6.38
C GLY A 160 -8.59 -20.16 6.89
N ILE A 161 -9.58 -20.76 6.23
CA ILE A 161 -10.23 -21.99 6.68
C ILE A 161 -9.40 -23.19 6.26
N ARG A 162 -8.79 -23.85 7.24
CA ARG A 162 -7.96 -25.05 7.07
C ARG A 162 -7.74 -25.71 8.43
N PRO A 163 -7.45 -27.02 8.50
CA PRO A 163 -7.45 -27.73 9.78
C PRO A 163 -6.49 -27.21 10.84
N ASP A 164 -5.35 -26.64 10.44
CA ASP A 164 -4.35 -26.03 11.32
C ASP A 164 -4.76 -24.64 11.84
N ASN A 165 -5.78 -24.02 11.24
CA ASN A 165 -6.32 -22.72 11.64
C ASN A 165 -7.79 -22.81 12.08
N LEU A 166 -8.22 -23.99 12.53
CA LEU A 166 -9.50 -24.23 13.20
C LEU A 166 -9.22 -24.81 14.59
N PHE A 167 -10.06 -24.48 15.55
CA PHE A 167 -9.89 -24.91 16.94
C PHE A 167 -11.19 -25.50 17.48
N VAL A 168 -11.09 -26.57 18.24
CA VAL A 168 -12.21 -27.14 18.98
C VAL A 168 -12.39 -26.36 20.28
N SER A 169 -13.55 -25.72 20.43
CA SER A 169 -13.90 -24.91 21.60
C SER A 169 -13.88 -25.74 22.88
N LYS A 170 -13.30 -25.18 23.95
CA LYS A 170 -13.46 -25.74 25.32
C LYS A 170 -14.82 -25.44 25.93
N ASP A 171 -15.49 -24.41 25.42
CA ASP A 171 -16.77 -23.93 25.91
C ASP A 171 -17.91 -24.65 25.18
N LYS A 172 -18.74 -25.38 25.92
CA LYS A 172 -19.88 -26.14 25.39
C LYS A 172 -21.03 -25.24 24.91
N GLU A 173 -21.06 -23.95 25.30
CA GLU A 173 -22.08 -22.98 24.88
C GLU A 173 -21.65 -22.18 23.63
N ARG A 174 -20.36 -22.14 23.29
CA ARG A 174 -19.85 -21.55 22.04
C ARG A 174 -19.95 -22.56 20.90
N SER A 175 -20.02 -22.07 19.67
CA SER A 175 -19.89 -22.92 18.48
C SER A 175 -18.70 -23.87 18.65
N GLY A 176 -18.92 -25.18 18.50
CA GLY A 176 -17.91 -26.20 18.81
C GLY A 176 -16.58 -26.01 18.06
N ILE A 177 -16.59 -25.23 16.98
CA ILE A 177 -15.42 -24.78 16.24
C ILE A 177 -15.25 -23.26 16.34
N VAL A 178 -14.01 -22.84 16.56
CA VAL A 178 -13.53 -21.45 16.49
C VAL A 178 -12.55 -21.35 15.34
N LEU A 179 -12.77 -20.41 14.42
CA LEU A 179 -11.81 -20.10 13.36
C LEU A 179 -10.65 -19.29 13.94
N GLY A 180 -9.44 -19.62 13.50
CA GLY A 180 -8.17 -19.11 14.00
C GLY A 180 -7.84 -17.69 13.54
N ASP A 181 -6.55 -17.46 13.28
CA ASP A 181 -6.06 -16.16 12.86
C ASP A 181 -6.56 -15.81 11.45
N GLY A 182 -7.09 -14.59 11.33
CA GLY A 182 -7.50 -13.97 10.08
C GLY A 182 -7.02 -12.52 9.96
N VAL A 183 -6.12 -12.06 10.84
CA VAL A 183 -5.70 -10.65 10.94
C VAL A 183 -4.25 -10.44 10.58
N SER A 184 -3.34 -11.33 11.01
CA SER A 184 -1.89 -11.07 11.04
C SER A 184 -1.20 -10.91 9.67
N SER A 185 -1.92 -11.10 8.57
CA SER A 185 -1.42 -10.99 7.19
C SER A 185 -2.53 -10.51 6.26
N PRO A 186 -2.23 -10.19 4.98
CA PRO A 186 -3.28 -9.91 4.01
C PRO A 186 -4.23 -11.11 3.87
N ALA A 187 -5.48 -10.84 3.48
CA ALA A 187 -6.47 -11.88 3.27
C ALA A 187 -5.95 -12.99 2.33
N ALA A 188 -6.14 -14.25 2.73
CA ALA A 188 -5.68 -15.44 2.03
C ALA A 188 -4.15 -15.57 1.83
N TYR A 189 -3.32 -14.70 2.42
CA TYR A 189 -1.87 -14.78 2.28
C TYR A 189 -1.32 -16.12 2.80
N ASN A 190 -1.73 -16.50 4.01
CA ASN A 190 -1.33 -17.74 4.65
C ASN A 190 -2.13 -18.98 4.20
N GLN A 191 -3.07 -18.83 3.27
CA GLN A 191 -3.88 -19.95 2.82
C GLN A 191 -3.08 -20.78 1.79
N PRO A 192 -2.88 -22.09 1.97
CA PRO A 192 -2.19 -22.88 0.96
C PRO A 192 -3.01 -22.96 -0.35
N VAL A 193 -2.33 -23.05 -1.50
CA VAL A 193 -2.97 -23.17 -2.82
C VAL A 193 -3.97 -24.34 -2.87
N LEU A 194 -3.74 -25.39 -2.10
CA LEU A 194 -4.65 -26.52 -1.96
C LEU A 194 -6.08 -26.09 -1.54
N PHE A 195 -6.19 -25.14 -0.61
CA PHE A 195 -7.45 -24.65 -0.04
C PHE A 195 -8.02 -23.43 -0.77
N GLU A 196 -7.37 -22.96 -1.83
CA GLU A 196 -7.85 -21.85 -2.64
C GLU A 196 -8.48 -22.35 -3.96
N PRO A 197 -9.57 -21.73 -4.43
CA PRO A 197 -10.07 -21.97 -5.77
C PRO A 197 -9.07 -21.48 -6.83
N ILE A 198 -9.17 -21.99 -8.06
CA ILE A 198 -8.20 -21.75 -9.15
C ILE A 198 -7.94 -20.26 -9.37
N GLU A 199 -8.98 -19.43 -9.44
CA GLU A 199 -8.85 -17.99 -9.67
C GLU A 199 -8.05 -17.27 -8.57
N SER A 200 -8.21 -17.67 -7.31
CA SER A 200 -7.46 -17.08 -6.20
C SER A 200 -6.05 -17.67 -6.12
N ALA A 201 -5.91 -18.98 -6.37
CA ALA A 201 -4.62 -19.66 -6.41
C ALA A 201 -3.69 -19.18 -7.53
N LEU A 202 -4.23 -18.65 -8.63
CA LEU A 202 -3.46 -18.01 -9.72
C LEU A 202 -2.84 -16.65 -9.31
N ALA A 203 -3.32 -16.03 -8.23
CA ALA A 203 -2.80 -14.77 -7.74
C ALA A 203 -1.57 -15.01 -6.85
N ASN A 204 -0.68 -14.01 -6.80
CA ASN A 204 0.31 -13.95 -5.73
C ASN A 204 -0.41 -14.03 -4.38
N PRO A 205 0.10 -14.74 -3.35
CA PRO A 205 -0.54 -14.83 -2.04
C PRO A 205 -0.99 -13.49 -1.45
N ALA A 206 -0.19 -12.43 -1.57
CA ALA A 206 -0.54 -11.09 -1.11
C ALA A 206 -1.56 -10.37 -2.01
N GLY A 207 -1.72 -10.84 -3.24
CA GLY A 207 -2.64 -10.35 -4.26
C GLY A 207 -3.99 -11.06 -4.31
N ARG A 208 -4.29 -12.00 -3.40
CA ARG A 208 -5.54 -12.76 -3.40
C ARG A 208 -6.76 -11.96 -2.93
N GLY A 209 -6.57 -11.03 -2.01
CA GLY A 209 -7.66 -10.17 -1.53
C GLY A 209 -8.71 -10.88 -0.68
N GLY A 210 -9.74 -10.11 -0.31
CA GLY A 210 -10.84 -10.56 0.54
C GLY A 210 -11.70 -11.62 -0.14
N GLY A 211 -11.86 -11.60 -1.46
CA GLY A 211 -12.65 -12.62 -2.16
C GLY A 211 -14.12 -12.61 -1.73
N ALA A 212 -14.77 -13.77 -1.82
CA ALA A 212 -16.18 -13.98 -1.47
C ALA A 212 -16.35 -15.16 -0.50
N VAL A 213 -17.52 -15.26 0.13
CA VAL A 213 -17.85 -16.40 1.01
C VAL A 213 -17.70 -17.75 0.30
N ALA A 214 -17.89 -17.78 -1.03
CA ALA A 214 -17.72 -18.98 -1.83
C ALA A 214 -16.28 -19.51 -1.82
N ASP A 215 -15.28 -18.65 -1.57
CA ASP A 215 -13.88 -19.06 -1.43
C ASP A 215 -13.64 -19.72 -0.07
N ASP A 216 -14.27 -19.21 0.99
CA ASP A 216 -14.28 -19.85 2.31
C ASP A 216 -15.02 -21.20 2.29
N ILE A 217 -16.12 -21.28 1.53
CA ILE A 217 -16.87 -22.53 1.32
C ILE A 217 -16.05 -23.55 0.53
N TYR A 218 -15.29 -23.12 -0.48
CA TYR A 218 -14.33 -23.97 -1.18
C TYR A 218 -13.31 -24.55 -0.18
N ALA A 219 -12.70 -23.68 0.63
CA ALA A 219 -11.73 -24.07 1.64
C ALA A 219 -12.32 -25.02 2.70
N LEU A 220 -13.60 -24.83 3.06
CA LEU A 220 -14.35 -25.74 3.93
C LEU A 220 -14.55 -27.12 3.28
N GLY A 221 -14.82 -27.18 1.97
CA GLY A 221 -14.91 -28.43 1.21
C GLY A 221 -13.59 -29.22 1.24
N VAL A 222 -12.47 -28.54 1.01
CA VAL A 222 -11.13 -29.16 1.11
C VAL A 222 -10.84 -29.60 2.55
N THR A 223 -11.18 -28.77 3.53
CA THR A 223 -11.04 -29.10 4.97
C THR A 223 -11.82 -30.35 5.34
N ALA A 224 -13.08 -30.46 4.91
CA ALA A 224 -13.91 -31.64 5.16
C ALA A 224 -13.32 -32.90 4.51
N LEU A 225 -12.75 -32.79 3.31
CA LEU A 225 -12.08 -33.91 2.65
C LEU A 225 -10.82 -34.34 3.41
N THR A 226 -10.01 -33.40 3.89
CA THR A 226 -8.84 -33.69 4.74
C THR A 226 -9.24 -34.43 6.01
N LEU A 227 -10.31 -33.99 6.69
CA LEU A 227 -10.84 -34.66 7.88
C LEU A 227 -11.38 -36.06 7.59
N PHE A 228 -12.03 -36.24 6.44
CA PHE A 228 -12.54 -37.54 6.01
C PHE A 228 -11.41 -38.53 5.69
N LEU A 229 -10.29 -38.04 5.14
CA LEU A 229 -9.14 -38.88 4.80
C LEU A 229 -8.22 -39.13 5.99
N GLY A 230 -8.19 -38.22 6.97
CA GLY A 230 -7.19 -38.22 8.04
C GLY A 230 -5.84 -37.64 7.62
N GLU A 231 -5.70 -37.22 6.36
CA GLU A 231 -4.48 -36.66 5.76
C GLU A 231 -4.84 -35.69 4.64
N LEU A 232 -3.85 -34.95 4.11
CA LEU A 232 -4.07 -34.05 2.98
C LEU A 232 -4.51 -34.84 1.72
N PRO A 233 -5.48 -34.33 0.93
CA PRO A 233 -6.03 -35.05 -0.23
C PRO A 233 -5.01 -35.34 -1.34
N VAL A 234 -3.95 -34.54 -1.42
CA VAL A 234 -2.85 -34.72 -2.38
C VAL A 234 -1.52 -34.62 -1.63
N LYS A 235 -0.56 -35.45 -2.02
CA LYS A 235 0.81 -35.44 -1.47
C LYS A 235 1.74 -34.43 -2.12
N GLU A 236 1.33 -33.91 -3.28
CA GLU A 236 2.07 -32.87 -4.00
C GLU A 236 2.18 -31.62 -3.13
N THR A 237 3.38 -31.09 -2.98
CA THR A 237 3.64 -29.88 -2.20
C THR A 237 3.93 -28.68 -3.08
N ASP A 238 4.31 -28.89 -4.34
CA ASP A 238 4.53 -27.80 -5.29
C ASP A 238 3.21 -27.09 -5.64
N PRO A 239 3.06 -25.79 -5.32
CA PRO A 239 1.87 -25.02 -5.65
C PRO A 239 1.52 -25.03 -7.15
N GLU A 240 2.52 -24.99 -8.04
CA GLU A 240 2.29 -24.96 -9.49
C GLU A 240 1.78 -26.31 -10.02
N ALA A 241 2.29 -27.43 -9.50
CA ALA A 241 1.78 -28.77 -9.79
C ALA A 241 0.34 -28.95 -9.29
N ILE A 242 0.02 -28.51 -8.07
CA ILE A 242 -1.36 -28.54 -7.53
C ILE A 242 -2.30 -27.74 -8.44
N LEU A 243 -1.90 -26.52 -8.81
CA LEU A 243 -2.71 -25.64 -9.66
C LEU A 243 -2.92 -26.23 -11.06
N THR A 244 -1.89 -26.85 -11.62
CA THR A 244 -1.97 -27.56 -12.91
C THR A 244 -2.94 -28.73 -12.83
N GLY A 245 -2.84 -29.54 -11.78
CA GLY A 245 -3.77 -30.64 -11.53
C GLY A 245 -5.23 -30.19 -11.44
N LYS A 246 -5.50 -29.10 -10.72
CA LYS A 246 -6.84 -28.49 -10.63
C LYS A 246 -7.34 -28.00 -11.98
N ILE A 247 -6.50 -27.35 -12.78
CA ILE A 247 -6.89 -26.78 -14.08
C ILE A 247 -7.17 -27.89 -15.12
N GLU A 248 -6.34 -28.94 -15.16
CA GLU A 248 -6.42 -29.99 -16.17
C GLU A 248 -7.49 -31.04 -15.86
N LYS A 249 -7.62 -31.43 -14.60
CA LYS A 249 -8.53 -32.51 -14.17
C LYS A 249 -9.82 -31.98 -13.55
N GLY A 250 -9.88 -30.71 -13.18
CA GLY A 250 -10.92 -30.11 -12.35
C GLY A 250 -10.65 -30.31 -10.86
N SER A 251 -10.96 -29.32 -10.02
CA SER A 251 -10.62 -29.35 -8.59
C SER A 251 -11.27 -30.52 -7.86
N TYR A 252 -12.54 -30.81 -8.11
CA TYR A 252 -13.24 -31.94 -7.48
C TYR A 252 -12.57 -33.28 -7.78
N ASP A 253 -12.33 -33.59 -9.06
CA ASP A 253 -11.78 -34.88 -9.47
C ASP A 253 -10.30 -35.02 -9.07
N PHE A 254 -9.53 -33.93 -9.16
CA PHE A 254 -8.14 -33.90 -8.74
C PHE A 254 -7.98 -34.15 -7.23
N LEU A 255 -8.79 -33.47 -6.41
CA LEU A 255 -8.65 -33.54 -4.95
C LEU A 255 -9.25 -34.81 -4.35
N THR A 256 -10.41 -35.26 -4.84
CA THR A 256 -11.02 -36.49 -4.31
C THR A 256 -10.26 -37.74 -4.74
N GLY A 257 -9.73 -37.74 -5.98
CA GLY A 257 -9.09 -38.91 -6.56
C GLY A 257 -10.02 -40.14 -6.62
N LYS A 258 -9.49 -41.25 -7.13
CA LYS A 258 -10.30 -42.47 -7.36
C LYS A 258 -10.70 -43.15 -6.04
N LEU A 259 -9.78 -43.20 -5.06
CA LEU A 259 -9.97 -43.96 -3.82
C LEU A 259 -10.95 -43.28 -2.87
N ALA A 260 -10.87 -41.96 -2.67
CA ALA A 260 -11.83 -41.26 -1.81
C ALA A 260 -13.22 -41.25 -2.46
N SER A 261 -13.29 -41.04 -3.79
CA SER A 261 -14.56 -41.05 -4.52
C SER A 261 -15.33 -42.38 -4.37
N ALA A 262 -14.65 -43.53 -4.26
CA ALA A 262 -15.32 -44.80 -4.00
C ALA A 262 -15.90 -44.91 -2.58
N ARG A 263 -15.29 -44.27 -1.58
CA ARG A 263 -15.65 -44.39 -0.15
C ARG A 263 -16.66 -43.35 0.34
N LEU A 264 -16.81 -42.23 -0.37
CA LEU A 264 -17.71 -41.14 0.02
C LEU A 264 -19.19 -41.51 -0.16
N SER A 265 -20.03 -41.16 0.82
CA SER A 265 -21.49 -41.26 0.69
C SER A 265 -22.01 -40.33 -0.42
N LEU A 266 -23.19 -40.62 -0.98
CA LEU A 266 -23.80 -39.80 -2.02
C LEU A 266 -23.97 -38.33 -1.55
N ARG A 267 -24.40 -38.14 -0.31
CA ARG A 267 -24.57 -36.83 0.32
C ARG A 267 -23.26 -36.05 0.41
N MET A 268 -22.14 -36.70 0.77
CA MET A 268 -20.84 -36.05 0.82
C MET A 268 -20.28 -35.77 -0.58
N LYS A 269 -20.54 -36.65 -1.56
CA LYS A 269 -20.19 -36.40 -2.98
C LYS A 269 -20.89 -35.15 -3.51
N GLU A 270 -22.18 -34.99 -3.21
CA GLU A 270 -22.95 -33.80 -3.59
C GLU A 270 -22.34 -32.52 -3.01
N PHE A 271 -22.07 -32.52 -1.70
CA PHE A 271 -21.41 -31.40 -1.02
C PHE A 271 -20.06 -31.05 -1.64
N LEU A 272 -19.19 -32.03 -1.85
CA LEU A 272 -17.87 -31.79 -2.43
C LEU A 272 -17.95 -31.32 -3.88
N LYS A 273 -18.88 -31.84 -4.70
CA LYS A 273 -19.09 -31.36 -6.07
C LYS A 273 -19.57 -29.91 -6.11
N GLY A 274 -20.43 -29.53 -5.16
CA GLY A 274 -20.95 -28.17 -5.07
C GLY A 274 -19.92 -27.15 -4.58
N THR A 275 -19.17 -27.50 -3.53
CA THR A 275 -18.18 -26.61 -2.91
C THR A 275 -16.87 -26.53 -3.70
N LEU A 276 -16.44 -27.61 -4.35
CA LEU A 276 -15.19 -27.68 -5.13
C LEU A 276 -15.40 -27.40 -6.63
N HIS A 277 -16.47 -26.69 -6.99
CA HIS A 277 -16.75 -26.35 -8.38
C HIS A 277 -15.82 -25.23 -8.89
N ASP A 278 -15.18 -25.43 -10.05
CA ASP A 278 -14.15 -24.51 -10.58
C ASP A 278 -14.72 -23.21 -11.19
N LYS A 279 -15.99 -23.24 -11.60
CA LYS A 279 -16.70 -22.03 -12.04
C LYS A 279 -17.32 -21.31 -10.85
N ALA A 280 -16.87 -20.09 -10.58
CA ALA A 280 -17.31 -19.29 -9.43
C ALA A 280 -18.83 -19.05 -9.39
N ASP A 281 -19.50 -18.91 -10.53
CA ASP A 281 -20.96 -18.70 -10.63
C ASP A 281 -21.79 -19.97 -10.35
N LYS A 282 -21.15 -21.14 -10.41
CA LYS A 282 -21.76 -22.46 -10.13
C LYS A 282 -21.34 -23.03 -8.79
N ARG A 283 -20.26 -22.49 -8.20
CA ARG A 283 -19.80 -22.87 -6.87
C ARG A 283 -20.86 -22.52 -5.83
N TRP A 284 -21.05 -23.39 -4.86
CA TRP A 284 -22.02 -23.15 -3.80
C TRP A 284 -21.66 -21.89 -3.01
N GLY A 285 -22.68 -21.04 -2.82
CA GLY A 285 -22.68 -20.01 -1.81
C GLY A 285 -23.35 -20.50 -0.53
N LEU A 286 -23.52 -19.60 0.44
CA LEU A 286 -24.06 -19.95 1.75
C LEU A 286 -25.47 -20.55 1.67
N LYS A 287 -26.34 -19.98 0.82
CA LYS A 287 -27.72 -20.47 0.63
C LYS A 287 -27.79 -21.94 0.21
N GLN A 288 -26.96 -22.37 -0.75
CA GLN A 288 -26.94 -23.76 -1.21
C GLN A 288 -26.44 -24.68 -0.10
N LEU A 289 -25.40 -24.25 0.62
CA LEU A 289 -24.80 -25.02 1.70
C LEU A 289 -25.76 -25.21 2.89
N GLU A 290 -26.49 -24.16 3.29
CA GLU A 290 -27.54 -24.22 4.31
C GLU A 290 -28.70 -25.12 3.89
N GLY A 291 -29.11 -25.04 2.62
CA GLY A 291 -30.12 -25.94 2.06
C GLY A 291 -29.72 -27.42 2.18
N TRP A 292 -28.48 -27.74 1.80
CA TRP A 292 -27.94 -29.09 1.89
C TRP A 292 -27.87 -29.59 3.34
N LEU A 293 -27.44 -28.75 4.29
CA LEU A 293 -27.41 -29.08 5.72
C LEU A 293 -28.81 -29.42 6.25
N ASN A 294 -29.82 -28.63 5.88
CA ASN A 294 -31.20 -28.81 6.30
C ASN A 294 -31.97 -29.90 5.52
N SER A 295 -31.28 -30.75 4.76
CA SER A 295 -31.87 -31.82 3.95
C SER A 295 -32.85 -31.33 2.88
N TYR A 296 -32.76 -30.05 2.49
CA TYR A 296 -33.41 -29.57 1.27
C TYR A 296 -32.65 -30.16 0.09
N GLN A 297 -33.30 -30.99 -0.73
CA GLN A 297 -32.70 -31.47 -1.97
C GLN A 297 -32.33 -30.24 -2.81
N ALA A 298 -31.03 -30.03 -3.03
CA ALA A 298 -30.61 -29.06 -4.03
C ALA A 298 -31.22 -29.49 -5.36
N GLN A 299 -31.89 -28.57 -6.05
CA GLN A 299 -32.37 -28.82 -7.41
C GLN A 299 -31.18 -29.34 -8.22
N ASN A 300 -31.36 -30.50 -8.87
CA ASN A 300 -30.38 -31.10 -9.76
C ASN A 300 -29.72 -30.00 -10.61
N MET A 301 -28.42 -29.77 -10.40
CA MET A 301 -27.71 -28.87 -11.30
C MET A 301 -27.77 -29.50 -12.69
N PRO A 302 -28.34 -28.81 -13.70
CA PRO A 302 -28.37 -29.36 -15.05
C PRO A 302 -26.95 -29.65 -15.49
N SER A 303 -26.71 -30.86 -16.00
CA SER A 303 -25.46 -31.17 -16.69
C SER A 303 -25.34 -30.22 -17.87
N VAL A 304 -24.31 -29.37 -17.83
CA VAL A 304 -24.01 -28.52 -18.99
C VAL A 304 -23.59 -29.48 -20.11
N PRO A 305 -24.17 -29.38 -21.32
CA PRO A 305 -23.67 -30.13 -22.45
C PRO A 305 -22.18 -29.85 -22.62
N SER A 306 -21.37 -30.89 -22.79
CA SER A 306 -20.00 -30.74 -23.26
C SER A 306 -20.06 -29.97 -24.58
N SER A 307 -19.68 -28.69 -24.61
CA SER A 307 -19.48 -28.03 -25.90
C SER A 307 -18.35 -28.78 -26.60
N GLU A 308 -18.41 -28.87 -27.92
CA GLU A 308 -17.29 -29.39 -28.71
C GLU A 308 -16.02 -28.62 -28.31
N GLN A 309 -15.05 -29.33 -27.74
CA GLN A 309 -13.80 -28.74 -27.29
C GLN A 309 -12.88 -28.61 -28.49
N HIS A 310 -12.87 -27.45 -29.11
CA HIS A 310 -11.93 -27.16 -30.18
C HIS A 310 -10.52 -26.95 -29.61
N VAL A 311 -9.57 -27.75 -30.11
CA VAL A 311 -8.18 -27.73 -29.67
C VAL A 311 -7.43 -26.59 -30.34
N PHE A 312 -6.67 -25.82 -29.55
CA PHE A 312 -5.64 -24.91 -30.05
C PHE A 312 -4.26 -25.47 -29.75
N THR A 313 -3.41 -25.57 -30.78
CA THR A 313 -2.02 -26.02 -30.59
C THR A 313 -1.08 -24.84 -30.44
N PHE A 314 -0.40 -24.76 -29.30
CA PHE A 314 0.60 -23.74 -29.00
C PHE A 314 1.85 -24.41 -28.41
N LEU A 315 3.04 -24.09 -28.94
CA LEU A 315 4.31 -24.71 -28.55
C LEU A 315 4.30 -26.25 -28.49
N LYS A 316 3.58 -26.88 -29.43
CA LYS A 316 3.35 -28.34 -29.54
C LYS A 316 2.46 -28.94 -28.44
N GLU A 317 1.92 -28.13 -27.55
CA GLU A 317 0.90 -28.54 -26.58
C GLU A 317 -0.50 -28.20 -27.08
N GLN A 318 -1.49 -28.96 -26.59
CA GLN A 318 -2.89 -28.85 -26.99
C GLN A 318 -3.70 -28.25 -25.84
N TYR A 319 -4.42 -27.17 -26.14
CA TYR A 319 -5.26 -26.46 -25.17
C TYR A 319 -6.72 -26.49 -25.61
N THR A 320 -7.61 -26.88 -24.69
CA THR A 320 -9.05 -27.01 -24.93
C THR A 320 -9.87 -25.91 -24.28
N THR A 321 -9.28 -25.13 -23.36
CA THR A 321 -9.97 -24.08 -22.60
C THR A 321 -9.25 -22.74 -22.70
N GLY A 322 -10.01 -21.64 -22.69
CA GLY A 322 -9.44 -20.28 -22.65
C GLY A 322 -8.51 -20.07 -21.46
N ARG A 323 -8.82 -20.64 -20.30
CA ARG A 323 -7.99 -20.61 -19.08
C ARG A 323 -6.62 -21.25 -19.28
N SER A 324 -6.58 -22.48 -19.78
CA SER A 324 -5.33 -23.21 -20.00
C SER A 324 -4.46 -22.50 -21.04
N LEU A 325 -5.06 -22.04 -22.14
CA LEU A 325 -4.38 -21.27 -23.17
C LEU A 325 -3.85 -19.91 -22.66
N ALA A 326 -4.64 -19.18 -21.87
CA ALA A 326 -4.23 -17.91 -21.28
C ALA A 326 -3.02 -18.07 -20.36
N ARG A 327 -2.99 -19.14 -19.56
CA ARG A 327 -1.84 -19.46 -18.71
C ARG A 327 -0.59 -19.75 -19.53
N ALA A 328 -0.71 -20.53 -20.61
CA ALA A 328 0.40 -20.81 -21.50
C ALA A 328 0.93 -19.56 -22.21
N PHE A 329 0.03 -18.69 -22.68
CA PHE A 329 0.40 -17.43 -23.32
C PHE A 329 1.18 -16.50 -22.39
N LEU A 330 0.77 -16.39 -21.13
CA LEU A 330 1.46 -15.56 -20.14
C LEU A 330 2.86 -16.07 -19.80
N LYS A 331 3.12 -17.38 -19.90
CA LYS A 331 4.47 -17.96 -19.73
C LYS A 331 5.39 -17.66 -20.94
N HIS A 332 4.82 -17.52 -22.13
CA HIS A 332 5.57 -17.34 -23.39
C HIS A 332 5.02 -16.15 -24.20
N PRO A 333 5.18 -14.91 -23.71
CA PRO A 333 4.48 -13.75 -24.27
C PRO A 333 4.92 -13.45 -25.72
N GLN A 334 6.18 -13.68 -26.07
CA GLN A 334 6.71 -13.39 -27.40
C GLN A 334 6.14 -14.34 -28.46
N GLU A 335 6.11 -15.63 -28.17
CA GLU A 335 5.54 -16.67 -29.01
C GLU A 335 4.02 -16.55 -29.08
N ALA A 336 3.38 -16.25 -27.95
CA ALA A 336 1.95 -16.00 -27.89
C ALA A 336 1.56 -14.80 -28.76
N SER A 337 2.31 -13.70 -28.71
CA SER A 337 2.06 -12.52 -29.56
C SER A 337 2.12 -12.85 -31.05
N LYS A 338 3.00 -13.77 -31.48
CA LYS A 338 3.03 -14.27 -32.87
C LYS A 338 1.79 -15.11 -33.18
N ALA A 339 1.47 -16.09 -32.33
CA ALA A 339 0.33 -16.98 -32.51
C ALA A 339 -1.02 -16.21 -32.54
N LEU A 340 -1.17 -15.19 -31.70
CA LEU A 340 -2.34 -14.31 -31.66
C LEU A 340 -2.59 -13.59 -32.98
N ARG A 341 -1.54 -13.24 -33.72
CA ARG A 341 -1.65 -12.53 -35.01
C ARG A 341 -2.00 -13.45 -36.17
N GLU A 342 -2.04 -14.77 -35.99
CA GLU A 342 -2.36 -15.71 -37.06
C GLU A 342 -3.89 -15.90 -37.23
N PRO A 343 -4.40 -16.05 -38.46
CA PRO A 343 -5.85 -16.21 -38.70
C PRO A 343 -6.49 -17.43 -38.00
N ARG A 344 -5.68 -18.45 -37.69
CA ARG A 344 -6.15 -19.64 -36.97
C ARG A 344 -6.61 -19.32 -35.54
N PHE A 345 -6.01 -18.32 -34.89
CA PHE A 345 -6.40 -17.93 -33.54
C PHE A 345 -7.77 -17.26 -33.53
N GLU A 346 -8.04 -16.36 -34.48
CA GLU A 346 -9.37 -15.74 -34.63
C GLU A 346 -10.46 -16.79 -34.89
N SER A 347 -10.17 -17.72 -35.81
CA SER A 347 -11.08 -18.83 -36.12
C SER A 347 -11.35 -19.70 -34.88
N TRP A 348 -10.32 -19.97 -34.08
CA TRP A 348 -10.48 -20.70 -32.82
C TRP A 348 -11.28 -19.90 -31.80
N ALA A 349 -10.99 -18.62 -31.60
CA ALA A 349 -11.67 -17.79 -30.61
C ALA A 349 -13.19 -17.69 -30.86
N VAL A 350 -13.59 -17.50 -32.12
CA VAL A 350 -15.01 -17.45 -32.52
C VAL A 350 -15.73 -18.78 -32.27
N ARG A 351 -15.08 -19.91 -32.51
CA ARG A 351 -15.68 -21.25 -32.37
C ARG A 351 -15.68 -21.77 -30.93
N SER A 352 -14.66 -21.41 -30.14
CA SER A 352 -14.35 -22.09 -28.87
C SER A 352 -14.76 -21.31 -27.62
N LEU A 353 -14.86 -19.98 -27.71
CA LEU A 353 -15.25 -19.16 -26.57
C LEU A 353 -16.76 -19.18 -26.41
N ALA A 354 -17.21 -19.50 -25.19
CA ALA A 354 -18.63 -19.60 -24.86
C ALA A 354 -19.36 -18.24 -24.97
N ASP A 355 -18.69 -17.14 -24.64
CA ASP A 355 -19.24 -15.79 -24.80
C ASP A 355 -18.80 -15.17 -26.12
N GLN A 356 -19.74 -15.07 -27.06
CA GLN A 356 -19.51 -14.50 -28.38
C GLN A 356 -19.22 -12.99 -28.34
N LYS A 357 -19.62 -12.26 -27.29
CA LYS A 357 -19.21 -10.86 -27.12
C LYS A 357 -17.72 -10.78 -26.79
N ILE A 358 -17.24 -11.63 -25.89
CA ILE A 358 -15.81 -11.74 -25.56
C ILE A 358 -15.02 -12.15 -26.80
N ALA A 359 -15.51 -13.14 -27.56
CA ALA A 359 -14.86 -13.56 -28.81
C ALA A 359 -14.66 -12.40 -29.79
N ARG A 360 -15.69 -11.56 -29.99
CA ARG A 360 -15.60 -10.35 -30.82
C ARG A 360 -14.56 -9.37 -30.29
N ILE A 361 -14.58 -9.07 -28.98
CA ILE A 361 -13.60 -8.16 -28.36
C ILE A 361 -12.16 -8.68 -28.54
N VAL A 362 -11.95 -9.99 -28.37
CA VAL A 362 -10.65 -10.63 -28.61
C VAL A 362 -10.20 -10.42 -30.05
N THR A 363 -11.06 -10.69 -31.03
CA THR A 363 -10.72 -10.51 -32.46
C THR A 363 -10.47 -9.04 -32.82
N GLU A 364 -11.21 -8.09 -32.23
CA GLU A 364 -10.99 -6.66 -32.43
C GLU A 364 -9.66 -6.20 -31.83
N GLU A 365 -9.31 -6.65 -30.63
CA GLU A 365 -8.02 -6.33 -29.98
C GLU A 365 -6.83 -6.87 -30.78
N VAL A 366 -6.92 -8.11 -31.27
CA VAL A 366 -5.92 -8.71 -32.16
C VAL A 366 -5.80 -7.92 -33.48
N THR A 367 -6.93 -7.58 -34.10
CA THR A 367 -6.95 -6.83 -35.37
C THR A 367 -6.35 -5.44 -35.21
N LYS A 368 -6.76 -4.71 -34.16
CA LYS A 368 -6.18 -3.40 -33.80
C LYS A 368 -4.67 -3.51 -33.61
N ASN A 369 -4.19 -4.59 -32.99
CA ASN A 369 -2.77 -4.81 -32.77
C ASN A 369 -1.97 -5.11 -34.06
N ARG A 370 -2.59 -5.70 -35.08
CA ARG A 370 -1.92 -5.87 -36.39
C ARG A 370 -1.64 -4.52 -37.06
N VAL A 371 -2.54 -3.54 -36.87
CA VAL A 371 -2.42 -2.19 -37.43
C VAL A 371 -1.50 -1.32 -36.57
N SER A 372 -1.65 -1.38 -35.25
CA SER A 372 -0.84 -0.64 -34.28
C SER A 372 -0.25 -1.61 -33.26
N PRO A 373 0.94 -2.18 -33.54
CA PRO A 373 1.58 -3.13 -32.66
C PRO A 373 1.92 -2.51 -31.31
N VAL A 374 1.71 -3.30 -30.27
CA VAL A 374 2.11 -2.99 -28.88
C VAL A 374 3.07 -4.08 -28.42
N PRO A 375 3.83 -3.85 -27.32
CA PRO A 375 4.67 -4.89 -26.73
C PRO A 375 3.91 -6.20 -26.49
N ALA A 376 4.62 -7.32 -26.65
CA ALA A 376 4.04 -8.65 -26.59
C ALA A 376 3.31 -8.91 -25.25
N GLU A 377 3.95 -8.51 -24.16
CA GLU A 377 3.45 -8.64 -22.79
C GLU A 377 2.12 -7.88 -22.59
N GLN A 378 2.01 -6.68 -23.17
CA GLN A 378 0.79 -5.87 -23.11
C GLN A 378 -0.35 -6.50 -23.88
N LEU A 379 -0.09 -6.99 -25.11
CA LEU A 379 -1.11 -7.69 -25.89
C LEU A 379 -1.58 -8.95 -25.16
N VAL A 380 -0.62 -9.78 -24.72
CA VAL A 380 -0.89 -11.06 -24.07
C VAL A 380 -1.67 -10.89 -22.77
N ALA A 381 -1.33 -9.89 -21.94
CA ALA A 381 -2.08 -9.62 -20.71
C ALA A 381 -3.54 -9.25 -20.98
N ARG A 382 -3.80 -8.41 -22.00
CA ARG A 382 -5.16 -8.02 -22.39
C ARG A 382 -5.96 -9.23 -22.91
N ILE A 383 -5.36 -10.03 -23.78
CA ILE A 383 -6.02 -11.24 -24.30
C ILE A 383 -6.24 -12.27 -23.20
N ALA A 384 -5.28 -12.47 -22.29
CA ALA A 384 -5.42 -13.41 -21.18
C ALA A 384 -6.59 -13.06 -20.24
N ILE A 385 -6.81 -11.77 -19.97
CA ILE A 385 -7.98 -11.29 -19.21
C ILE A 385 -9.29 -11.65 -19.91
N LEU A 386 -9.34 -11.54 -21.24
CA LEU A 386 -10.54 -11.86 -22.01
C LEU A 386 -10.77 -13.37 -22.12
N LEU A 387 -9.71 -14.17 -22.24
CA LEU A 387 -9.78 -15.63 -22.32
C LEU A 387 -10.18 -16.29 -20.98
N ASP A 388 -9.79 -15.69 -19.85
CA ASP A 388 -10.20 -16.13 -18.50
C ASP A 388 -10.58 -14.93 -17.62
N PRO A 389 -11.81 -14.40 -17.75
CA PRO A 389 -12.24 -13.24 -16.97
C PRO A 389 -12.30 -13.49 -15.46
N ALA A 390 -12.30 -14.75 -15.01
CA ALA A 390 -12.29 -15.07 -13.59
C ALA A 390 -10.88 -15.02 -12.98
N ALA A 391 -9.82 -15.24 -13.77
CA ALA A 391 -8.44 -15.19 -13.34
C ALA A 391 -8.03 -13.79 -12.84
N PRO A 392 -6.97 -13.67 -12.02
CA PRO A 392 -6.46 -12.39 -11.58
C PRO A 392 -5.89 -11.58 -12.75
N VAL A 393 -5.75 -10.27 -12.54
CA VAL A 393 -5.02 -9.40 -13.46
C VAL A 393 -3.55 -9.82 -13.42
N ARG A 394 -3.01 -10.22 -14.58
CA ARG A 394 -1.65 -10.75 -14.72
C ARG A 394 -0.86 -9.96 -15.76
N TYR A 395 0.33 -9.50 -15.40
CA TYR A 395 1.24 -8.78 -16.28
C TYR A 395 2.66 -8.84 -15.71
N LYS A 396 3.60 -9.47 -16.45
CA LYS A 396 4.98 -9.71 -15.97
C LYS A 396 4.95 -10.41 -14.60
N GLY A 397 5.63 -9.87 -13.57
CA GLY A 397 5.62 -10.41 -12.21
C GLY A 397 4.33 -10.10 -11.42
N PHE A 398 3.45 -9.23 -11.92
CA PHE A 398 2.22 -8.85 -11.24
C PHE A 398 1.13 -9.90 -11.45
N SER A 399 0.53 -10.40 -10.36
CA SER A 399 -0.67 -11.25 -10.37
C SER A 399 -1.55 -10.98 -9.16
N ALA A 400 -2.68 -10.28 -9.34
CA ALA A 400 -3.61 -9.99 -8.24
C ALA A 400 -5.08 -9.90 -8.68
N LEU A 401 -5.97 -10.30 -7.76
CA LEU A 401 -7.39 -9.95 -7.81
C LEU A 401 -7.56 -8.48 -7.43
N ILE A 402 -8.59 -7.82 -7.97
CA ILE A 402 -8.79 -6.35 -7.86
C ILE A 402 -8.73 -5.82 -6.43
N ASP A 403 -9.29 -6.55 -5.49
CA ASP A 403 -9.31 -6.26 -4.06
C ASP A 403 -8.01 -6.66 -3.33
N GLY A 404 -7.17 -7.48 -3.95
CA GLY A 404 -5.82 -7.84 -3.48
C GLY A 404 -4.70 -6.91 -3.95
N PHE A 405 -4.96 -5.95 -4.87
CA PHE A 405 -3.93 -5.02 -5.38
C PHE A 405 -3.18 -4.29 -4.25
N GLY A 406 -3.90 -3.89 -3.21
CA GLY A 406 -3.34 -3.15 -2.08
C GLY A 406 -2.42 -4.01 -1.25
N GLY A 407 -2.84 -5.25 -0.96
CA GLY A 407 -2.05 -6.22 -0.20
C GLY A 407 -0.72 -6.52 -0.89
N LEU A 408 -0.77 -6.83 -2.18
CA LEU A 408 0.42 -7.13 -2.98
C LEU A 408 1.38 -5.94 -3.07
N LEU A 409 0.87 -4.75 -3.41
CA LEU A 409 1.71 -3.56 -3.49
C LEU A 409 2.33 -3.22 -2.13
N ALA A 410 1.62 -3.44 -1.02
CA ALA A 410 2.12 -3.12 0.31
C ALA A 410 3.16 -4.13 0.80
N SER A 411 2.96 -5.43 0.57
CA SER A 411 3.91 -6.47 0.97
C SER A 411 5.22 -6.42 0.19
N GLN A 412 5.16 -6.01 -1.08
CA GLN A 412 6.31 -5.95 -1.97
C GLN A 412 6.69 -4.52 -2.35
N TYR A 413 6.33 -3.52 -1.51
CA TYR A 413 6.56 -2.13 -1.85
C TYR A 413 8.05 -1.80 -2.00
N ALA A 414 8.94 -2.52 -1.31
CA ALA A 414 10.39 -2.32 -1.38
C ALA A 414 10.98 -2.73 -2.73
N ASP A 415 10.35 -3.66 -3.46
CA ASP A 415 10.79 -4.10 -4.78
C ASP A 415 10.49 -3.05 -5.87
N GLU A 416 11.54 -2.54 -6.51
CA GLU A 416 11.41 -1.58 -7.60
C GLU A 416 10.73 -2.16 -8.84
N GLN A 417 10.97 -3.43 -9.15
CA GLN A 417 10.37 -4.09 -10.31
C GLN A 417 8.85 -4.23 -10.10
N MET A 418 8.43 -4.68 -8.93
CA MET A 418 7.01 -4.72 -8.55
C MET A 418 6.34 -3.33 -8.62
N ARG A 419 7.01 -2.26 -8.13
CA ARG A 419 6.48 -0.87 -8.25
C ARG A 419 6.29 -0.44 -9.71
N ARG A 420 7.22 -0.82 -10.60
CA ARG A 420 7.14 -0.53 -12.05
C ARG A 420 6.02 -1.32 -12.71
N ASP A 421 5.94 -2.63 -12.45
CA ASP A 421 4.92 -3.51 -13.03
C ASP A 421 3.51 -3.13 -12.56
N PHE A 422 3.34 -2.77 -11.29
CA PHE A 422 2.09 -2.21 -10.78
C PHE A 422 1.69 -0.93 -11.53
N SER A 423 2.65 -0.01 -11.71
CA SER A 423 2.40 1.25 -12.41
C SER A 423 1.99 1.02 -13.87
N ASP A 424 2.62 0.05 -14.54
CA ASP A 424 2.25 -0.37 -15.89
C ASP A 424 0.82 -0.94 -15.93
N VAL A 425 0.47 -1.86 -15.01
CA VAL A 425 -0.88 -2.45 -14.92
C VAL A 425 -1.97 -1.38 -14.86
N ILE A 426 -1.77 -0.33 -14.06
CA ILE A 426 -2.72 0.77 -13.94
C ILE A 426 -2.74 1.64 -15.21
N ARG A 427 -1.59 1.97 -15.80
CA ARG A 427 -1.50 2.77 -17.04
C ARG A 427 -2.09 2.06 -18.25
N LEU A 428 -1.98 0.73 -18.30
CA LEU A 428 -2.53 -0.13 -19.34
C LEU A 428 -4.04 -0.35 -19.21
N HIS A 429 -4.67 0.21 -18.17
CA HIS A 429 -6.09 0.06 -17.87
C HIS A 429 -6.55 -1.40 -17.72
N LEU A 430 -5.66 -2.28 -17.25
CA LEU A 430 -5.99 -3.70 -17.08
C LEU A 430 -7.09 -3.94 -16.02
N PRO A 431 -7.14 -3.22 -14.89
CA PRO A 431 -8.25 -3.36 -13.93
C PRO A 431 -9.61 -3.04 -14.55
N GLN A 432 -9.69 -2.01 -15.41
CA GLN A 432 -10.92 -1.60 -16.07
C GLN A 432 -11.34 -2.61 -17.14
N LEU A 433 -10.37 -3.14 -17.90
CA LEU A 433 -10.62 -4.23 -18.86
C LEU A 433 -11.16 -5.47 -18.14
N TRP A 434 -10.52 -5.87 -17.03
CA TRP A 434 -10.92 -7.02 -16.22
C TRP A 434 -12.34 -6.88 -15.68
N LEU A 435 -12.68 -5.71 -15.11
CA LEU A 435 -14.03 -5.43 -14.61
C LEU A 435 -15.08 -5.49 -15.73
N SER A 436 -14.72 -5.03 -16.93
CA SER A 436 -15.61 -5.04 -18.10
C SER A 436 -15.82 -6.45 -18.65
N ALA A 437 -14.75 -7.27 -18.71
CA ALA A 437 -14.78 -8.63 -19.27
C ALA A 437 -15.69 -9.59 -18.48
N ARG A 438 -15.85 -9.39 -17.17
CA ARG A 438 -16.72 -10.24 -16.35
C ARG A 438 -18.22 -9.98 -16.51
N GLY A 439 -18.62 -9.01 -17.35
CA GLY A 439 -20.02 -8.63 -17.53
C GLY A 439 -20.74 -8.21 -16.24
N LEU A 440 -19.97 -7.95 -15.17
CA LEU A 440 -20.47 -7.56 -13.87
C LEU A 440 -21.17 -6.22 -14.07
N GLU A 441 -22.48 -6.17 -13.81
CA GLU A 441 -23.30 -4.97 -14.00
C GLU A 441 -22.53 -3.71 -13.57
N VAL A 442 -22.38 -2.78 -14.51
CA VAL A 442 -21.72 -1.47 -14.30
C VAL A 442 -22.28 -0.76 -13.05
N ALA A 443 -23.53 -1.05 -12.66
CA ALA A 443 -24.16 -0.56 -11.45
C ALA A 443 -23.54 -1.10 -10.14
N LYS A 444 -23.30 -2.42 -10.02
CA LYS A 444 -22.79 -3.05 -8.78
C LYS A 444 -21.35 -2.64 -8.47
N ASN A 445 -20.53 -2.45 -9.51
CA ASN A 445 -19.09 -2.14 -9.36
C ASN A 445 -18.71 -0.71 -9.74
N ARG A 446 -19.68 0.20 -9.90
CA ARG A 446 -19.42 1.62 -10.23
C ARG A 446 -18.47 2.29 -9.22
N LYS A 447 -18.59 1.93 -7.94
CA LYS A 447 -17.72 2.44 -6.87
C LYS A 447 -16.26 2.01 -7.09
N THR A 448 -16.04 0.73 -7.36
CA THR A 448 -14.71 0.17 -7.64
C THR A 448 -14.11 0.79 -8.90
N LEU A 449 -14.86 0.90 -9.99
CA LEU A 449 -14.39 1.54 -11.21
C LEU A 449 -13.99 3.00 -10.99
N LYS A 450 -14.85 3.78 -10.31
CA LYS A 450 -14.54 5.18 -9.95
C LYS A 450 -13.32 5.28 -9.04
N ARG A 451 -13.13 4.32 -8.12
CA ARG A 451 -11.93 4.24 -7.27
C ARG A 451 -10.69 4.10 -8.14
N PHE A 452 -10.62 3.12 -9.04
CA PHE A 452 -9.45 2.94 -9.92
C PHE A 452 -9.22 4.13 -10.87
N GLN A 453 -10.27 4.78 -11.37
CA GLN A 453 -10.14 6.02 -12.15
C GLN A 453 -9.51 7.15 -11.32
N ARG A 454 -9.96 7.33 -10.06
CA ARG A 454 -9.38 8.31 -9.13
C ARG A 454 -7.93 7.98 -8.80
N LEU A 455 -7.62 6.71 -8.58
CA LEU A 455 -6.27 6.30 -8.24
C LEU A 455 -5.29 6.46 -9.41
N GLN A 456 -5.75 6.26 -10.65
CA GLN A 456 -4.97 6.56 -11.85
C GLN A 456 -4.58 8.04 -11.93
N HIS A 457 -5.50 8.95 -11.56
CA HIS A 457 -5.20 10.38 -11.48
C HIS A 457 -4.06 10.70 -10.50
N PHE A 458 -3.98 9.99 -9.37
CA PHE A 458 -2.88 10.15 -8.42
C PHE A 458 -1.56 9.62 -8.98
N LEU A 459 -1.57 8.48 -9.68
CA LEU A 459 -0.37 7.87 -10.26
C LEU A 459 0.25 8.73 -11.37
N ASN A 460 -0.59 9.41 -12.17
CA ASN A 460 -0.14 10.23 -13.29
C ASN A 460 0.42 11.60 -12.85
N ARG A 461 0.19 12.00 -11.60
CA ARG A 461 0.74 13.24 -11.03
C ARG A 461 2.06 12.96 -10.32
N ARG A 462 3.06 13.79 -10.60
CA ARG A 462 4.34 13.77 -9.88
C ARG A 462 4.27 14.76 -8.71
N GLY A 463 4.96 14.44 -7.62
CA GLY A 463 5.11 15.30 -6.45
C GLY A 463 4.56 14.70 -5.16
N PHE A 464 4.85 15.39 -4.05
CA PHE A 464 4.45 14.99 -2.71
C PHE A 464 2.92 14.87 -2.59
N GLY A 465 2.45 13.82 -1.93
CA GLY A 465 1.01 13.55 -1.80
C GLY A 465 0.35 12.90 -3.02
N PHE A 466 1.11 12.65 -4.09
CA PHE A 466 0.70 11.95 -5.31
C PHE A 466 1.62 10.74 -5.56
N GLY A 467 1.52 10.11 -6.73
CA GLY A 467 2.36 8.97 -7.10
C GLY A 467 1.96 7.66 -6.42
N LEU A 468 2.89 6.71 -6.41
CA LEU A 468 2.64 5.35 -5.95
C LEU A 468 2.46 5.26 -4.43
N ALA A 469 3.17 6.10 -3.65
CA ALA A 469 2.97 6.17 -2.20
C ALA A 469 1.54 6.60 -1.85
N ARG A 470 0.95 7.57 -2.58
CA ARG A 470 -0.47 7.94 -2.37
C ARG A 470 -1.40 6.79 -2.74
N TYR A 471 -1.11 6.11 -3.84
CA TYR A 471 -1.87 4.95 -4.30
C TYR A 471 -1.91 3.84 -3.23
N LEU A 472 -0.75 3.54 -2.63
CA LEU A 472 -0.57 2.55 -1.58
C LEU A 472 -1.51 2.83 -0.38
N TYR A 473 -1.46 4.03 0.19
CA TYR A 473 -2.27 4.35 1.38
C TYR A 473 -3.77 4.46 1.10
N GLU A 474 -4.16 4.79 -0.13
CA GLU A 474 -5.56 4.77 -0.57
C GLU A 474 -6.11 3.34 -0.73
N LEU A 475 -5.26 2.40 -1.15
CA LEU A 475 -5.63 0.99 -1.23
C LEU A 475 -5.62 0.30 0.13
N MET A 476 -4.72 0.69 1.02
CA MET A 476 -4.51 0.05 2.32
C MET A 476 -4.76 1.01 3.49
N PRO A 477 -6.02 1.22 3.92
CA PRO A 477 -6.38 2.10 5.03
C PRO A 477 -5.65 1.84 6.35
N GLY A 478 -5.35 0.57 6.63
CA GLY A 478 -4.66 0.14 7.85
C GLY A 478 -3.15 0.17 7.82
N LEU A 479 -2.53 0.52 6.69
CA LEU A 479 -1.08 0.46 6.55
C LEU A 479 -0.41 1.58 7.33
N ARG A 480 0.64 1.24 8.08
CA ARG A 480 1.54 2.20 8.73
C ARG A 480 2.28 3.06 7.71
N CYS A 481 2.69 4.27 8.12
CA CYS A 481 3.58 5.10 7.32
C CYS A 481 4.90 4.35 7.07
N GLN A 482 5.29 4.25 5.80
CA GLN A 482 6.50 3.56 5.33
C GLN A 482 7.74 4.45 5.31
N SER A 483 7.63 5.70 5.79
CA SER A 483 8.78 6.59 5.91
C SER A 483 9.77 6.05 6.95
N ALA A 484 11.05 5.97 6.59
CA ALA A 484 12.12 5.58 7.50
C ALA A 484 12.17 6.47 8.78
N LEU A 485 11.66 7.70 8.71
CA LEU A 485 11.59 8.61 9.85
C LEU A 485 10.62 8.16 10.94
N VAL A 486 9.61 7.35 10.62
CA VAL A 486 8.57 6.93 11.60
C VAL A 486 8.29 5.43 11.57
N LEU A 487 8.99 4.69 10.71
CA LEU A 487 8.89 3.24 10.60
C LEU A 487 9.11 2.53 11.95
N PRO A 488 10.13 2.88 12.75
CA PRO A 488 10.39 2.19 14.02
C PRO A 488 9.23 2.32 15.03
N GLY A 489 8.46 3.42 14.96
CA GLY A 489 7.36 3.69 15.87
C GLY A 489 6.00 3.13 15.44
N TYR A 490 5.92 2.41 14.32
CA TYR A 490 4.67 1.86 13.75
C TYR A 490 3.54 2.91 13.67
N CYS A 491 3.75 3.99 12.90
CA CYS A 491 2.75 5.04 12.75
C CYS A 491 1.57 4.58 11.87
N ALA A 492 0.54 3.96 12.46
CA ALA A 492 -0.65 3.47 11.76
C ALA A 492 -1.77 4.52 11.59
N LYS A 493 -1.90 5.45 12.54
CA LYS A 493 -2.86 6.56 12.45
C LYS A 493 -2.14 7.88 12.23
N VAL A 494 -2.78 8.80 11.52
CA VAL A 494 -2.23 10.13 11.28
C VAL A 494 -2.07 10.95 12.58
N SER A 495 -2.85 10.64 13.62
CA SER A 495 -2.67 11.20 14.97
C SER A 495 -1.32 10.85 15.60
N ASP A 496 -0.75 9.71 15.21
CA ASP A 496 0.47 9.16 15.81
C ASP A 496 1.73 9.69 15.10
N LEU A 497 1.55 10.42 14.00
CA LEU A 497 2.64 10.91 13.16
C LEU A 497 3.51 11.95 13.87
N LEU A 498 2.90 12.95 14.49
CA LEU A 498 3.65 14.00 15.20
C LEU A 498 4.39 13.45 16.44
N PRO A 499 3.79 12.59 17.29
CA PRO A 499 4.52 11.90 18.35
C PRO A 499 5.69 11.04 17.83
N ALA A 500 5.50 10.35 16.71
CA ALA A 500 6.57 9.55 16.10
C ALA A 500 7.72 10.45 15.60
N LEU A 501 7.41 11.57 14.93
CA LEU A 501 8.42 12.54 14.49
C LEU A 501 9.14 13.21 15.66
N GLU A 502 8.46 13.49 16.76
CA GLU A 502 9.07 14.01 18.00
C GLU A 502 10.08 13.01 18.59
N ALA A 503 9.73 11.73 18.62
CA ALA A 503 10.64 10.67 19.07
C ALA A 503 11.88 10.56 18.17
N THR A 504 11.68 10.63 16.86
CA THR A 504 12.76 10.60 15.85
C THR A 504 13.65 11.83 15.93
N ALA A 505 13.07 13.02 16.11
CA ALA A 505 13.81 14.28 16.25
C ALA A 505 14.88 14.21 17.36
N GLY A 506 14.62 13.44 18.42
CA GLY A 506 15.56 13.23 19.52
C GLY A 506 16.74 12.32 19.22
N LYS A 507 16.76 11.63 18.07
CA LYS A 507 17.76 10.62 17.69
C LYS A 507 18.51 10.95 16.39
N LEU A 508 18.18 12.04 15.72
CA LEU A 508 18.78 12.39 14.43
C LEU A 508 20.26 12.78 14.56
N GLU A 509 21.13 12.02 13.91
CA GLU A 509 22.56 12.35 13.78
C GLU A 509 22.83 13.36 12.64
N LYS A 510 22.07 13.24 11.55
CA LYS A 510 22.19 14.08 10.35
C LYS A 510 20.89 14.84 10.11
N PHE A 511 21.03 16.03 9.54
CA PHE A 511 19.88 16.82 9.14
C PHE A 511 19.18 16.18 7.94
N VAL A 512 17.89 15.90 8.10
CA VAL A 512 16.96 15.46 7.06
C VAL A 512 15.68 16.28 7.21
N GLU A 513 14.90 16.44 6.13
CA GLU A 513 13.61 17.13 6.24
C GLU A 513 12.56 16.21 6.90
N PRO A 514 11.66 16.71 7.76
CA PRO A 514 10.62 15.91 8.43
C PRO A 514 9.43 15.58 7.49
N MET A 515 9.67 15.57 6.18
CA MET A 515 8.64 15.40 5.16
C MET A 515 9.24 14.74 3.91
N ASP A 516 8.99 13.44 3.77
CA ASP A 516 9.31 12.67 2.57
C ASP A 516 8.04 12.33 1.76
N GLU A 517 8.19 11.57 0.67
CA GLU A 517 7.09 11.14 -0.18
C GLU A 517 6.02 10.37 0.62
N HIS A 518 6.44 9.50 1.54
CA HIS A 518 5.55 8.65 2.32
C HIS A 518 4.79 9.45 3.38
N ILE A 519 5.44 10.36 4.11
CA ILE A 519 4.76 11.22 5.09
C ILE A 519 3.72 12.08 4.39
N ALA A 520 4.08 12.73 3.27
CA ALA A 520 3.15 13.57 2.54
C ALA A 520 1.96 12.77 1.99
N ALA A 521 2.21 11.61 1.39
CA ALA A 521 1.17 10.71 0.90
C ALA A 521 0.28 10.16 2.03
N PHE A 522 0.86 9.85 3.18
CA PHE A 522 0.15 9.36 4.36
C PHE A 522 -0.79 10.44 4.90
N ILE A 523 -0.30 11.65 5.14
CA ILE A 523 -1.12 12.81 5.54
C ILE A 523 -2.23 13.02 4.53
N ALA A 524 -1.88 13.12 3.26
CA ALA A 524 -2.85 13.44 2.22
C ALA A 524 -3.98 12.38 2.12
N SER A 525 -3.69 11.10 2.41
CA SER A 525 -4.65 9.98 2.36
C SER A 525 -5.49 9.81 3.63
N ARG A 526 -5.03 10.32 4.77
CA ARG A 526 -5.64 10.10 6.09
C ARG A 526 -6.22 11.37 6.73
N PHE A 527 -5.82 12.53 6.23
CA PHE A 527 -6.20 13.82 6.78
C PHE A 527 -7.24 14.48 5.89
N SER A 528 -8.41 14.78 6.45
CA SER A 528 -9.57 15.27 5.70
C SER A 528 -9.58 16.78 5.47
N ALA A 529 -8.63 17.54 6.04
CA ALA A 529 -8.54 18.98 5.80
C ALA A 529 -7.92 19.28 4.44
N LYS A 530 -8.16 20.50 3.93
CA LYS A 530 -7.59 20.98 2.65
C LYS A 530 -6.07 21.15 2.77
N VAL A 531 -5.33 20.10 2.44
CA VAL A 531 -3.86 20.07 2.45
C VAL A 531 -3.25 20.25 1.07
N GLU A 532 -4.06 20.22 0.02
CA GLU A 532 -3.62 20.30 -1.38
C GLU A 532 -2.74 21.52 -1.68
N PRO A 533 -3.01 22.74 -1.17
CA PRO A 533 -2.13 23.89 -1.40
C PRO A 533 -0.72 23.65 -0.86
N PHE A 534 -0.59 23.06 0.33
CA PHE A 534 0.70 22.74 0.91
C PHE A 534 1.41 21.63 0.13
N LEU A 535 0.68 20.58 -0.26
CA LEU A 535 1.24 19.50 -1.07
C LEU A 535 1.78 19.99 -2.42
N PHE A 536 1.12 20.96 -3.04
CA PHE A 536 1.61 21.59 -4.26
C PHE A 536 2.92 22.37 -4.01
N SER A 537 2.96 23.19 -2.97
CA SER A 537 4.15 23.96 -2.60
C SER A 537 5.34 23.09 -2.18
N LEU A 538 5.13 21.85 -1.75
CA LEU A 538 6.21 20.88 -1.54
C LEU A 538 6.97 20.53 -2.84
N ALA A 539 6.40 20.74 -4.03
CA ALA A 539 7.13 20.54 -5.28
C ALA A 539 8.28 21.54 -5.50
N SER A 540 8.32 22.64 -4.71
CA SER A 540 9.41 23.61 -4.74
C SER A 540 10.75 22.99 -4.34
N PRO A 541 11.90 23.52 -4.81
CA PRO A 541 13.22 22.97 -4.50
C PRO A 541 13.46 22.80 -2.99
N ALA A 542 14.22 21.77 -2.63
CA ALA A 542 14.67 21.53 -1.25
C ALA A 542 15.36 22.78 -0.69
N GLY A 543 15.06 23.14 0.55
CA GLY A 543 15.57 24.37 1.17
C GLY A 543 15.00 25.68 0.62
N SER A 544 13.95 25.68 -0.21
CA SER A 544 13.24 26.92 -0.56
C SER A 544 12.30 27.37 0.57
N ALA A 545 12.11 28.68 0.70
CA ALA A 545 11.18 29.24 1.70
C ALA A 545 9.74 28.70 1.54
N GLU A 546 9.30 28.51 0.29
CA GLU A 546 7.97 27.97 -0.02
C GLU A 546 7.81 26.53 0.45
N ARG A 547 8.80 25.66 0.19
CA ARG A 547 8.77 24.27 0.66
C ARG A 547 8.78 24.20 2.19
N VAL A 548 9.63 24.99 2.85
CA VAL A 548 9.70 25.01 4.32
C VAL A 548 8.38 25.45 4.94
N LEU A 549 7.75 26.50 4.40
CA LEU A 549 6.43 26.94 4.86
C LEU A 549 5.36 25.88 4.63
N ALA A 550 5.41 25.13 3.54
CA ALA A 550 4.49 24.03 3.27
C ALA A 550 4.64 22.88 4.28
N ILE A 551 5.89 22.49 4.59
CA ILE A 551 6.18 21.49 5.63
C ILE A 551 5.61 21.96 6.98
N LEU A 552 5.93 23.18 7.39
CA LEU A 552 5.43 23.76 8.64
C LEU A 552 3.91 23.85 8.68
N GLY A 553 3.28 24.28 7.58
CA GLY A 553 1.82 24.39 7.48
C GLY A 553 1.13 23.04 7.64
N LEU A 554 1.67 21.97 7.05
CA LEU A 554 1.15 20.61 7.23
C LEU A 554 1.29 20.15 8.68
N LEU A 555 2.47 20.28 9.28
CA LEU A 555 2.71 19.84 10.66
C LEU A 555 1.89 20.66 11.67
N ALA A 556 1.76 21.98 11.47
CA ALA A 556 0.92 22.85 12.28
C ALA A 556 -0.56 22.48 12.16
N SER A 557 -1.05 22.16 10.95
CA SER A 557 -2.43 21.72 10.73
C SER A 557 -2.74 20.41 11.47
N LEU A 558 -1.76 19.49 11.55
CA LEU A 558 -1.89 18.27 12.34
C LEU A 558 -1.93 18.56 13.84
N GLN A 559 -1.04 19.44 14.33
CA GLN A 559 -1.00 19.81 15.76
C GLN A 559 -2.31 20.47 16.18
N ASP A 560 -2.85 21.36 15.34
CA ASP A 560 -4.13 22.04 15.56
C ASP A 560 -5.28 21.03 15.65
N ARG A 561 -5.35 20.10 14.68
CA ARG A 561 -6.45 19.11 14.62
C ARG A 561 -6.46 18.14 15.80
N PHE A 562 -5.29 17.70 16.27
CA PHE A 562 -5.18 16.64 17.29
C PHE A 562 -4.90 17.16 18.70
N GLY A 563 -4.70 18.47 18.89
CA GLY A 563 -4.51 19.07 20.22
C GLY A 563 -3.29 18.52 20.96
N LEU A 564 -2.21 18.21 20.24
CA LEU A 564 -1.04 17.54 20.81
C LEU A 564 -0.21 18.48 21.70
N ALA A 565 0.27 17.93 22.82
CA ALA A 565 1.11 18.63 23.79
C ALA A 565 2.48 19.04 23.22
N ARG A 566 3.28 19.75 24.02
CA ARG A 566 4.55 20.41 23.60
C ARG A 566 5.49 19.47 22.83
N LEU A 567 5.73 19.77 21.55
CA LEU A 567 6.62 19.03 20.64
C LEU A 567 7.98 19.74 20.54
N THR A 568 8.75 19.79 21.62
CA THR A 568 9.94 20.65 21.72
C THR A 568 11.08 20.19 20.82
N LYS A 569 11.25 18.88 20.61
CA LYS A 569 12.30 18.35 19.73
C LYS A 569 11.94 18.57 18.26
N LEU A 570 10.68 18.34 17.89
CA LEU A 570 10.19 18.55 16.53
C LEU A 570 10.16 20.04 16.16
N THR A 571 9.79 20.92 17.08
CA THR A 571 9.89 22.37 16.83
C THR A 571 11.33 22.86 16.77
N GLY A 572 12.25 22.28 17.56
CA GLY A 572 13.69 22.52 17.40
C GLY A 572 14.21 22.05 16.03
N TRP A 573 13.74 20.91 15.53
CA TRP A 573 14.01 20.44 14.17
C TRP A 573 13.41 21.39 13.13
N ALA A 574 12.18 21.86 13.34
CA ALA A 574 11.51 22.81 12.48
C ALA A 574 12.21 24.17 12.41
N TRP A 575 12.75 24.65 13.54
CA TRP A 575 13.55 25.88 13.60
C TRP A 575 14.79 25.80 12.69
N LYS A 576 15.47 24.65 12.64
CA LYS A 576 16.63 24.42 11.75
C LYS A 576 16.26 24.51 10.25
N LEU A 577 14.98 24.34 9.88
CA LEU A 577 14.50 24.50 8.50
C LEU A 577 14.27 25.97 8.11
N LEU A 578 14.11 26.89 9.08
CA LEU A 578 13.69 28.27 8.84
C LEU A 578 14.69 29.22 8.14
N PRO A 579 16.02 29.01 8.08
CA PRO A 579 16.94 29.98 7.49
C PRO A 579 16.55 30.50 6.09
N PRO A 580 16.09 29.66 5.14
CA PRO A 580 15.62 30.15 3.84
C PRO A 580 14.36 31.02 3.93
N VAL A 581 13.49 30.74 4.91
CA VAL A 581 12.28 31.54 5.17
C VAL A 581 12.67 32.92 5.66
N PHE A 582 13.63 33.03 6.58
CA PHE A 582 14.14 34.31 7.03
C PHE A 582 14.83 35.07 5.90
N ALA A 583 15.67 34.41 5.12
CA ALA A 583 16.34 35.00 3.96
C ALA A 583 15.37 35.56 2.91
N SER A 584 14.13 35.04 2.84
CA SER A 584 13.09 35.51 1.92
C SER A 584 12.49 36.88 2.27
N TYR A 585 12.65 37.38 3.50
CA TYR A 585 12.27 38.76 3.85
C TYR A 585 13.35 39.73 3.38
N HIS A 586 13.05 40.97 3.03
CA HIS A 586 14.04 41.95 2.60
C HIS A 586 14.67 42.73 3.77
N ASN A 587 13.91 43.05 4.81
CA ASN A 587 14.37 43.85 5.94
C ASN A 587 15.25 43.02 6.91
N LEU A 588 16.54 43.37 7.01
CA LEU A 588 17.52 42.69 7.85
C LEU A 588 17.19 42.70 9.35
N ALA A 589 16.63 43.80 9.87
CA ALA A 589 16.23 43.89 11.28
C ALA A 589 15.04 42.97 11.57
N LEU A 590 14.07 42.92 10.65
CA LEU A 590 12.94 42.01 10.74
C LEU A 590 13.39 40.54 10.68
N ARG A 591 14.36 40.20 9.82
CA ARG A 591 14.94 38.84 9.78
C ARG A 591 15.47 38.42 11.15
N LYS A 592 16.32 39.25 11.75
CA LYS A 592 16.94 38.97 13.07
C LYS A 592 15.89 38.85 14.17
N GLN A 593 14.86 39.70 14.14
CA GLN A 593 13.74 39.62 15.08
C GLN A 593 12.97 38.30 14.91
N LEU A 594 12.59 37.94 13.67
CA LEU A 594 11.87 36.69 13.39
C LEU A 594 12.66 35.46 13.81
N GLU A 595 13.98 35.46 13.64
CA GLU A 595 14.87 34.38 14.06
C GLU A 595 14.87 34.20 15.59
N GLN A 596 15.03 35.29 16.34
CA GLN A 596 15.00 35.28 17.81
C GLN A 596 13.63 34.88 18.37
N ASP A 597 12.55 35.39 17.77
CA ASP A 597 11.18 35.06 18.20
C ASP A 597 10.85 33.60 17.87
N ALA A 598 11.26 33.09 16.71
CA ALA A 598 11.05 31.70 16.33
C ALA A 598 11.81 30.73 17.25
N GLU A 599 13.04 31.05 17.65
CA GLU A 599 13.83 30.25 18.60
C GLU A 599 13.11 30.12 19.96
N LYS A 600 12.59 31.24 20.50
CA LYS A 600 11.83 31.25 21.75
C LYS A 600 10.54 30.43 21.67
N ILE A 601 9.83 30.50 20.54
CA ILE A 601 8.60 29.73 20.33
C ILE A 601 8.92 28.24 20.17
N ALA A 602 10.01 27.89 19.48
CA ALA A 602 10.46 26.51 19.35
C ALA A 602 10.69 25.85 20.71
N ALA A 603 11.29 26.57 21.67
CA ALA A 603 11.44 26.07 23.04
C ALA A 603 10.10 25.72 23.74
N LYS A 604 8.95 26.28 23.29
CA LYS A 604 7.62 25.98 23.82
C LYS A 604 6.95 24.76 23.18
N GLY A 605 7.44 24.28 22.03
CA GLY A 605 6.85 23.13 21.34
C GLY A 605 5.57 23.42 20.54
N ASN A 606 5.37 24.67 20.09
CA ASN A 606 4.19 25.09 19.33
C ASN A 606 4.52 25.39 17.84
N LEU A 607 4.19 24.45 16.94
CA LEU A 607 4.38 24.59 15.49
C LEU A 607 3.44 25.63 14.86
N ILE A 608 2.23 25.78 15.42
CA ILE A 608 1.22 26.72 14.95
C ILE A 608 1.72 28.16 15.13
N GLU A 609 2.26 28.48 16.31
CA GLU A 609 2.86 29.79 16.59
C GLU A 609 4.05 30.09 15.66
N ILE A 610 4.93 29.10 15.41
CA ILE A 610 6.05 29.25 14.47
C ILE A 610 5.53 29.56 13.08
N TYR A 611 4.60 28.75 12.56
CA TYR A 611 4.04 28.92 11.22
C TYR A 611 3.38 30.30 11.04
N ASN A 612 2.58 30.73 12.02
CA ASN A 612 1.91 32.03 11.98
C ASN A 612 2.92 33.21 12.06
N LEU A 613 4.00 33.06 12.83
CA LEU A 613 5.05 34.08 12.94
C LEU A 613 5.75 34.32 11.60
N VAL A 614 6.24 33.26 10.95
CA VAL A 614 7.09 33.36 9.76
C VAL A 614 6.31 33.36 8.43
N GLY A 615 5.09 32.83 8.46
CA GLY A 615 4.18 32.68 7.32
C GLY A 615 3.19 33.84 7.15
N SER A 616 3.17 34.83 8.06
CA SER A 616 2.20 35.93 8.03
C SER A 616 2.15 36.66 6.67
N PRO A 617 1.03 36.57 5.92
CA PRO A 617 0.89 37.25 4.63
C PRO A 617 1.02 38.77 4.75
N ALA A 618 0.48 39.34 5.84
CA ALA A 618 0.52 40.76 6.13
C ALA A 618 1.96 41.26 6.33
N LYS A 619 2.76 40.57 7.16
CA LYS A 619 4.18 40.93 7.38
C LYS A 619 4.99 40.83 6.07
N ARG A 620 4.79 39.77 5.29
CA ARG A 620 5.45 39.58 3.98
C ARG A 620 5.05 40.66 2.96
N GLN A 621 3.79 41.09 2.95
CA GLN A 621 3.35 42.17 2.06
C GLN A 621 3.91 43.52 2.50
N ALA A 622 3.92 43.81 3.80
CA ALA A 622 4.51 45.03 4.35
C ALA A 622 6.00 45.14 4.05
N ASP A 623 6.76 44.06 4.26
CA ASP A 623 8.19 43.99 3.95
C ASP A 623 8.47 44.23 2.46
N ARG A 624 7.72 43.60 1.55
CA ARG A 624 7.84 43.83 0.10
C ARG A 624 7.55 45.28 -0.29
N ARG A 625 6.52 45.90 0.30
CA ARG A 625 6.20 47.31 0.05
C ARG A 625 7.31 48.23 0.56
N ALA A 626 7.79 48.01 1.78
CA ALA A 626 8.88 48.78 2.36
C ALA A 626 10.16 48.67 1.54
N HIS A 627 10.50 47.46 1.06
CA HIS A 627 11.64 47.25 0.19
C HIS A 627 11.48 47.95 -1.16
N ALA A 628 10.29 47.93 -1.77
CA ALA A 628 10.04 48.66 -3.01
C ALA A 628 10.21 50.18 -2.84
N ILE A 629 9.72 50.73 -1.73
CA ILE A 629 9.91 52.15 -1.38
C ILE A 629 11.41 52.47 -1.19
N ALA A 630 12.12 51.66 -0.41
CA ALA A 630 13.55 51.83 -0.16
C ALA A 630 14.38 51.76 -1.46
N ARG A 631 14.04 50.83 -2.37
CA ARG A 631 14.69 50.72 -3.68
C ARG A 631 14.47 51.96 -4.52
N ASN A 632 13.26 52.50 -4.54
CA ASN A 632 12.95 53.73 -5.27
C ASN A 632 13.71 54.94 -4.70
N GLN A 633 13.79 55.04 -3.37
CA GLN A 633 14.57 56.09 -2.69
C GLN A 633 16.07 55.97 -3.02
N PHE A 634 16.62 54.76 -2.96
CA PHE A 634 18.02 54.50 -3.30
C PHE A 634 18.34 54.88 -4.76
N MET A 635 17.48 54.49 -5.71
CA MET A 635 17.64 54.87 -7.12
C MET A 635 17.55 56.38 -7.32
N ARG A 636 16.68 57.06 -6.58
CA ARG A 636 16.59 58.53 -6.61
C ARG A 636 17.88 59.17 -6.07
N SER A 637 18.40 58.69 -4.95
CA SER A 637 19.65 59.18 -4.38
C SER A 637 20.84 58.94 -5.31
N LEU A 638 20.90 57.81 -6.02
CA LEU A 638 21.92 57.58 -7.07
C LEU A 638 21.80 58.56 -8.25
N GLY A 639 20.58 58.91 -8.63
CA GLY A 639 20.34 59.93 -9.65
C GLY A 639 20.79 61.32 -9.19
N GLU A 640 20.51 61.67 -7.93
CA GLU A 640 20.92 62.94 -7.32
C GLU A 640 22.45 63.02 -7.17
N THR A 641 23.14 61.96 -6.73
CA THR A 641 24.61 61.94 -6.69
C THR A 641 25.23 62.06 -8.08
N ALA A 642 24.68 61.38 -9.10
CA ALA A 642 25.15 61.53 -10.48
C ALA A 642 24.94 62.96 -11.02
N GLN A 643 23.86 63.64 -10.64
CA GLN A 643 23.64 65.04 -10.99
C GLN A 643 24.63 65.97 -10.27
N ILE A 644 24.90 65.75 -8.98
CA ILE A 644 25.88 66.51 -8.21
C ILE A 644 27.27 66.33 -8.81
N ASP A 645 27.68 65.11 -9.13
CA ASP A 645 28.98 64.82 -9.77
C ASP A 645 29.13 65.52 -11.13
N ARG A 646 28.05 65.55 -11.94
CA ARG A 646 28.05 66.32 -13.20
C ARG A 646 28.18 67.81 -12.94
N LYS A 647 27.48 68.36 -11.96
CA LYS A 647 27.59 69.78 -11.58
C LYS A 647 28.98 70.12 -11.05
N LEU A 648 29.59 69.26 -10.23
CA LEU A 648 30.95 69.44 -9.73
C LEU A 648 32.00 69.40 -10.84
N LYS A 649 31.87 68.49 -11.82
CA LYS A 649 32.72 68.48 -13.02
C LYS A 649 32.51 69.71 -13.89
N GLY A 650 31.28 70.22 -14.01
CA GLY A 650 31.00 71.48 -14.69
C GLY A 650 31.64 72.68 -13.97
N LEU A 651 31.54 72.70 -12.63
CA LEU A 651 32.10 73.74 -11.78
C LEU A 651 33.63 73.79 -11.83
N SER A 652 34.30 72.63 -11.86
CA SER A 652 35.77 72.57 -11.96
C SER A 652 36.28 73.13 -13.29
N ILE A 653 35.54 72.93 -14.38
CA ILE A 653 35.87 73.53 -15.68
C ILE A 653 35.69 75.05 -15.62
N THR A 654 34.58 75.53 -15.06
CA THR A 654 34.35 76.98 -14.93
C THR A 654 35.34 77.67 -13.98
N SER A 655 35.74 77.02 -12.88
CA SER A 655 36.72 77.60 -11.96
C SER A 655 38.12 77.65 -12.57
N LEU A 656 38.49 76.68 -13.40
CA LEU A 656 39.74 76.70 -14.16
C LEU A 656 39.76 77.88 -15.15
N VAL A 657 38.68 78.08 -15.92
CA VAL A 657 38.54 79.19 -16.87
C VAL A 657 38.58 80.54 -16.14
N PHE A 658 37.89 80.66 -15.00
CA PHE A 658 37.91 81.88 -14.21
C PHE A 658 39.30 82.16 -13.62
N GLY A 659 40.01 81.13 -13.16
CA GLY A 659 41.40 81.23 -12.71
C GLY A 659 42.35 81.70 -13.81
N HIS A 660 42.23 81.15 -15.01
CA HIS A 660 43.01 81.60 -16.17
C HIS A 660 42.71 83.05 -16.56
N LEU A 661 41.44 83.47 -16.57
CA LEU A 661 41.05 84.85 -16.86
C LEU A 661 41.56 85.83 -15.80
N PHE A 662 41.52 85.43 -14.52
CA PHE A 662 42.04 86.24 -13.43
C PHE A 662 43.57 86.38 -13.51
N ALA A 663 44.29 85.28 -13.74
CA ALA A 663 45.75 85.29 -13.93
C ALA A 663 46.18 86.13 -15.14
N ALA A 664 45.43 86.08 -16.25
CA ALA A 664 45.67 86.89 -17.44
C ALA A 664 45.50 88.40 -17.15
N ARG A 665 44.45 88.78 -16.41
CA ARG A 665 44.22 90.19 -16.03
C ARG A 665 45.31 90.72 -15.10
N VAL A 666 45.73 89.93 -14.12
CA VAL A 666 46.85 90.29 -13.22
C VAL A 666 48.15 90.42 -14.01
N SER A 667 48.43 89.49 -14.93
CA SER A 667 49.62 89.54 -15.78
C SER A 667 49.63 90.77 -16.69
N LEU A 668 48.48 91.15 -17.26
CA LEU A 668 48.35 92.36 -18.08
C LEU A 668 48.58 93.63 -17.24
N LEU A 669 48.04 93.70 -16.03
CA LEU A 669 48.28 94.80 -15.09
C LEU A 669 49.76 94.93 -14.74
N ILE A 670 50.43 93.80 -14.42
CA ILE A 670 51.87 93.78 -14.14
C ILE A 670 52.67 94.24 -15.37
N ALA A 671 52.31 93.78 -16.56
CA ALA A 671 52.97 94.19 -17.80
C ALA A 671 52.78 95.69 -18.10
N LEU A 672 51.58 96.23 -17.90
CA LEU A 672 51.31 97.67 -18.06
C LEU A 672 52.10 98.51 -17.05
N VAL A 673 52.21 98.06 -15.80
CA VAL A 673 53.06 98.71 -14.78
C VAL A 673 54.53 98.65 -15.19
N ALA A 674 55.02 97.50 -15.64
CA ALA A 674 56.40 97.34 -16.09
C ALA A 674 56.72 98.21 -17.32
N ILE A 675 55.80 98.30 -18.29
CA ILE A 675 55.93 99.17 -19.48
C ILE A 675 55.92 100.65 -19.05
N SER A 676 55.03 101.04 -18.13
CA SER A 676 54.98 102.40 -17.59
C SER A 676 56.31 102.79 -16.90
N VAL A 677 56.87 101.89 -16.09
CA VAL A 677 58.17 102.08 -15.42
C VAL A 677 59.34 102.09 -16.41
N ALA A 678 59.26 101.32 -17.50
CA ALA A 678 60.28 101.35 -18.55
C ALA A 678 60.23 102.64 -19.37
N LEU A 679 59.03 103.11 -19.73
CA LEU A 679 58.83 104.36 -20.47
C LEU A 679 59.23 105.59 -19.63
N SER A 680 59.02 105.57 -18.31
CA SER A 680 59.45 106.66 -17.42
C SER A 680 60.98 106.78 -17.27
N LYS A 681 61.77 105.86 -17.84
CA LYS A 681 63.24 105.97 -17.91
C LYS A 681 63.74 106.59 -19.22
N TYR A 682 62.86 106.78 -20.21
CA TYR A 682 63.19 107.31 -21.54
C TYR A 682 62.61 108.72 -21.79
N ILE A 683 61.95 109.30 -20.78
CA ILE A 683 61.56 110.71 -20.69
C ILE A 683 62.38 111.31 -19.54
#